data_AF-D2VJB0-F1
#
_entry.id   AF-D2VJB0-F1
#
_cell.length_a   1.000
_cell.length_b   1.000
_cell.length_c   1.000
_cell.angle_alpha   90.00
_cell.angle_beta   90.00
_cell.angle_gamma   90.00
#
_symmetry.space_group_name_H-M   'P 1'
#
loop_
_entity.id
_entity.type
_entity.pdbx_description
1 polymer ?
#
loop_
_entity_poly.entity_id
_entity_poly.type
_entity_poly.pdbx_seq_one_letter_code
_entity_poly.pdbx_strand_id
1 'polypeptide(L)'
;MQRVAFLLLLIAFCLQVTALDDIFTQQDIGNFIDKSQVEEVYVYERLHSNLITIRNKLDIWQVNQSLTNSTNTTNYGGCNPILFQLGDFSRDGPNVIYSICPDTWLSTAVSITFLTAYVILLIVTGIGLYIKRHSPHIKARNITYMLLTMIANLGFIAVHCLRFMIGRRIFPCSIYVLSFFIVPPGILLPSVFRLWRLYLMHRLNLQKTSEVSSQKENSAGNETKATMPTVQSTSSVPAKVLSPSTPNLEKDCKNPETTDSTQDSYSDDNNSYWNDNELELKKNAKIQMILNILLSHKFVIATYVISFVFHILLFIFFGSIEEGINSQDPSKQRVFMGEGGFFVSTRGCLISSTITIIVAIEALFYVVIEIILLILCAIIPRDTWFIKRESIASTILIFFAIILFAICGFIPQISKLTDFLIPYGFIVMGYSFVEVIMCVLCPILYSNGLRREHLAESELKQFLRNKKTFNILLDFARRSYCPESVMCYDDIERFKLTNKRNRKRAALHIIKTYLKPHAPLELNFQKSAQTYEQLIQLLETSPTIDTTFFDSIQWHCVEDMTDVFERLKNQSKKTRDILQQWREEAGIDQVGNVNNQQQELKNTMKLIDSMSSVPSTPSVVTSEASNGVAMDSTNSVTLEKEVKSPESNL
;
A
#
# COMPACT_ATOMS: atom_id res chain seq x y z
N MET A 1 -21.15 -4.98 28.91
CA MET A 1 -19.81 -4.66 29.44
C MET A 1 -18.70 -4.71 28.38
N GLN A 2 -18.54 -5.75 27.54
CA GLN A 2 -17.49 -5.80 26.49
C GLN A 2 -17.51 -4.63 25.49
N ARG A 3 -18.69 -4.14 25.08
CA ARG A 3 -18.81 -2.97 24.18
C ARG A 3 -18.43 -1.64 24.86
N VAL A 4 -18.61 -1.54 26.17
CA VAL A 4 -18.27 -0.35 26.97
C VAL A 4 -16.78 -0.32 27.25
N ALA A 5 -16.16 -1.47 27.54
CA ALA A 5 -14.70 -1.59 27.66
C ALA A 5 -13.99 -1.24 26.33
N PHE A 6 -14.54 -1.68 25.19
CA PHE A 6 -14.01 -1.32 23.87
C PHE A 6 -14.15 0.18 23.55
N LEU A 7 -15.28 0.80 23.92
CA LEU A 7 -15.49 2.25 23.75
C LEU A 7 -14.56 3.08 24.65
N LEU A 8 -14.35 2.67 25.91
CA LEU A 8 -13.44 3.33 26.84
C LEU A 8 -11.97 3.21 26.39
N LEU A 9 -11.59 2.09 25.77
CA LEU A 9 -10.25 1.90 25.21
C LEU A 9 -10.02 2.74 23.94
N LEU A 10 -11.06 2.89 23.11
CA LEU A 10 -11.06 3.80 21.95
C LEU A 10 -11.01 5.28 22.38
N ILE A 11 -11.72 5.65 23.44
CA ILE A 11 -11.69 7.00 24.01
C ILE A 11 -10.31 7.29 24.63
N ALA A 12 -9.72 6.35 25.36
CA ALA A 12 -8.36 6.50 25.91
C ALA A 12 -7.30 6.66 24.81
N PHE A 13 -7.43 5.89 23.72
CA PHE A 13 -6.56 5.98 22.55
C PHE A 13 -6.74 7.30 21.79
N CYS A 14 -8.00 7.74 21.58
CA CYS A 14 -8.28 9.04 20.97
C CYS A 14 -7.76 10.21 21.81
N LEU A 15 -7.88 10.14 23.15
CA LEU A 15 -7.37 11.16 24.08
C LEU A 15 -5.83 11.24 24.06
N GLN A 16 -5.13 10.12 23.88
CA GLN A 16 -3.67 10.10 23.71
C GLN A 16 -3.23 10.66 22.34
N VAL A 17 -4.01 10.44 21.28
CA VAL A 17 -3.72 10.97 19.94
C VAL A 17 -4.03 12.48 19.88
N THR A 18 -5.12 12.96 20.49
CA THR A 18 -5.42 14.39 20.56
C THR A 18 -4.41 15.14 21.44
N ALA A 19 -3.89 14.51 22.49
CA ALA A 19 -2.81 15.07 23.30
C ALA A 19 -1.47 15.19 22.52
N LEU A 20 -1.29 14.41 21.44
CA LEU A 20 -0.13 14.51 20.54
C LEU A 20 -0.33 15.55 19.43
N ASP A 21 -1.57 15.74 18.95
CA ASP A 21 -1.91 16.83 18.01
C ASP A 21 -1.85 18.22 18.68
N ASP A 22 -2.24 18.35 19.95
CA ASP A 22 -2.10 19.62 20.70
C ASP A 22 -0.63 20.02 20.94
N ILE A 23 0.30 19.06 20.91
CA ILE A 23 1.75 19.33 21.03
C ILE A 23 2.36 19.80 19.70
N PHE A 24 1.76 19.46 18.55
CA PHE A 24 2.27 19.85 17.23
C PHE A 24 1.64 21.12 16.65
N THR A 25 0.63 21.71 17.30
CA THR A 25 -0.14 22.83 16.74
C THR A 25 0.00 24.17 17.49
N GLN A 26 1.04 24.37 18.30
CA GLN A 26 1.32 25.68 18.92
C GLN A 26 2.76 26.15 18.68
N GLN A 27 2.95 26.81 17.54
CA GLN A 27 3.98 27.84 17.38
C GLN A 27 3.35 29.08 16.72
N ASP A 28 3.10 30.08 17.57
CA ASP A 28 2.81 31.51 17.37
C ASP A 28 1.60 31.99 16.53
N ILE A 29 0.67 32.72 17.21
CA ILE A 29 0.40 34.18 17.06
C ILE A 29 -0.74 34.61 18.02
N GLY A 30 -0.45 35.55 18.94
CA GLY A 30 -1.22 36.81 19.10
C GLY A 30 -2.47 36.90 20.00
N ASN A 31 -2.23 37.38 21.23
CA ASN A 31 -2.91 38.48 21.97
C ASN A 31 -4.33 38.39 22.60
N PHE A 32 -4.32 38.71 23.91
CA PHE A 32 -5.24 39.53 24.74
C PHE A 32 -6.66 39.03 25.09
N ILE A 33 -6.88 38.69 26.37
CA ILE A 33 -7.58 39.52 27.38
C ILE A 33 -7.56 38.81 28.75
N ASP A 34 -7.03 39.53 29.74
CA ASP A 34 -7.40 39.66 31.15
C ASP A 34 -7.81 38.43 31.97
N LYS A 35 -6.92 38.03 32.89
CA LYS A 35 -7.29 37.35 34.15
C LYS A 35 -6.20 37.56 35.20
N SER A 36 -6.06 38.80 35.66
CA SER A 36 -5.43 39.03 36.97
C SER A 36 -6.37 38.47 38.06
N GLN A 37 -5.79 37.85 39.10
CA GLN A 37 -6.41 37.36 40.36
C GLN A 37 -6.52 35.84 40.59
N VAL A 38 -5.83 34.96 39.84
CA VAL A 38 -5.69 33.53 40.22
C VAL A 38 -4.23 33.03 40.25
N GLU A 39 -3.23 33.86 39.90
CA GLU A 39 -1.84 33.41 39.71
C GLU A 39 -0.99 33.29 40.99
N GLU A 40 -1.35 33.88 42.13
CA GLU A 40 -0.44 33.85 43.30
C GLU A 40 -0.38 32.50 44.03
N VAL A 41 -1.41 31.65 43.95
CA VAL A 41 -1.42 30.34 44.63
C VAL A 41 -0.79 29.24 43.78
N TYR A 42 -0.93 29.30 42.45
CA TYR A 42 -0.39 28.28 41.54
C TYR A 42 1.12 28.44 41.28
N VAL A 43 1.64 29.67 41.36
CA VAL A 43 3.08 29.94 41.21
C VAL A 43 3.85 29.40 42.41
N TYR A 44 3.28 29.43 43.62
CA TYR A 44 3.96 28.92 44.83
C TYR A 44 4.10 27.40 44.85
N GLU A 45 3.05 26.65 44.46
CA GLU A 45 3.15 25.18 44.35
C GLU A 45 4.08 24.73 43.24
N ARG A 46 4.09 25.45 42.10
CA ARG A 46 5.01 25.15 40.99
C ARG A 46 6.47 25.46 41.34
N LEU A 47 6.72 26.54 42.08
CA LEU A 47 8.05 26.85 42.62
C LEU A 47 8.48 25.82 43.67
N HIS A 48 7.58 25.36 44.53
CA HIS A 48 7.91 24.37 45.56
C HIS A 48 8.23 23.00 44.96
N SER A 49 7.45 22.54 43.98
CA SER A 49 7.72 21.32 43.22
C SER A 49 9.04 21.39 42.44
N ASN A 50 9.34 22.55 41.83
CA ASN A 50 10.62 22.77 41.15
C ASN A 50 11.80 22.82 42.13
N LEU A 51 11.63 23.41 43.32
CA LEU A 51 12.66 23.46 44.36
C LEU A 51 12.93 22.09 44.98
N ILE A 52 11.91 21.25 45.19
CA ILE A 52 12.09 19.86 45.63
C ILE A 52 12.82 19.06 44.56
N THR A 53 12.50 19.28 43.27
CA THR A 53 13.20 18.63 42.16
C THR A 53 14.65 19.09 42.03
N ILE A 54 14.93 20.37 42.24
CA ILE A 54 16.30 20.93 42.23
C ILE A 54 17.09 20.43 43.44
N ARG A 55 16.48 20.36 44.63
CA ARG A 55 17.11 19.81 45.85
C ARG A 55 17.45 18.34 45.70
N ASN A 56 16.53 17.53 45.18
CA ASN A 56 16.81 16.12 44.88
C ASN A 56 17.93 15.97 43.83
N LYS A 57 17.99 16.86 42.83
CA LYS A 57 19.11 16.88 41.87
C LYS A 57 20.43 17.30 42.51
N LEU A 58 20.41 18.24 43.46
CA LEU A 58 21.60 18.73 44.16
C LEU A 58 22.15 17.67 45.13
N ASP A 59 21.27 16.97 45.84
CA ASP A 59 21.63 15.90 46.77
C ASP A 59 22.20 14.69 46.00
N ILE A 60 21.63 14.33 44.84
CA ILE A 60 22.19 13.30 43.94
C ILE A 60 23.55 13.74 43.37
N TRP A 61 23.74 15.04 43.09
CA TRP A 61 25.01 15.55 42.57
C TRP A 61 26.10 15.60 43.66
N GLN A 62 25.77 15.95 44.90
CA GLN A 62 26.71 15.93 46.03
C GLN A 62 27.09 14.50 46.47
N VAL A 63 26.18 13.54 46.36
CA VAL A 63 26.51 12.11 46.55
C VAL A 63 27.45 11.61 45.43
N ASN A 64 27.31 12.11 44.21
CA ASN A 64 28.23 11.77 43.12
C ASN A 64 29.61 12.43 43.23
N GLN A 65 29.72 13.61 43.85
CA GLN A 65 31.00 14.30 44.06
C GLN A 65 31.83 13.74 45.23
N SER A 66 31.20 13.03 46.18
CA SER A 66 31.90 12.40 47.31
C SER A 66 32.39 10.99 47.01
N LEU A 67 31.98 10.37 45.89
CA LEU A 67 32.44 9.05 45.46
C LEU A 67 33.72 9.06 44.60
N THR A 68 34.19 10.21 44.13
CA THR A 68 35.30 10.32 43.16
C THR A 68 36.70 10.07 43.72
N ASN A 69 36.87 9.83 45.03
CA ASN A 69 38.18 9.55 45.62
C ASN A 69 38.36 8.12 46.16
N SER A 70 37.45 7.18 45.85
CA SER A 70 37.67 5.76 46.16
C SER A 70 38.13 4.99 44.93
N THR A 71 39.41 4.67 44.87
CA THR A 71 40.11 3.91 43.82
C THR A 71 39.77 2.42 43.78
N ASN A 72 38.67 1.97 44.39
CA ASN A 72 38.21 0.58 44.39
C ASN A 72 37.15 0.33 43.29
N THR A 73 37.43 0.76 42.06
CA THR A 73 36.53 0.62 40.89
C THR A 73 36.50 -0.79 40.27
N THR A 74 37.04 -1.82 40.92
CA THR A 74 37.39 -3.09 40.25
C THR A 74 36.29 -4.15 40.21
N ASN A 75 35.13 -4.01 40.88
CA ASN A 75 34.19 -5.14 41.03
C ASN A 75 32.86 -5.07 40.25
N TYR A 76 32.53 -3.99 39.51
CA TYR A 76 31.20 -3.87 38.86
C TYR A 76 31.10 -4.47 37.46
N GLY A 77 32.12 -5.20 36.98
CA GLY A 77 32.03 -5.95 35.71
C GLY A 77 31.72 -5.09 34.48
N GLY A 78 32.06 -3.80 34.50
CA GLY A 78 31.77 -2.86 33.42
C GLY A 78 30.35 -2.26 33.40
N CYS A 79 29.51 -2.56 34.40
CA CYS A 79 28.19 -1.97 34.59
C CYS A 79 28.26 -0.56 35.17
N ASN A 80 27.29 0.28 34.83
CA ASN A 80 27.17 1.61 35.42
C ASN A 80 26.69 1.51 36.88
N PRO A 81 27.34 2.16 37.86
CA PRO A 81 26.99 2.07 39.28
C PRO A 81 25.54 2.50 39.58
N ILE A 82 24.96 3.38 38.76
CA ILE A 82 23.58 3.84 38.91
C ILE A 82 22.60 2.68 38.88
N LEU A 83 22.85 1.63 38.08
CA LEU A 83 21.96 0.47 37.96
C LEU A 83 21.83 -0.31 39.28
N PHE A 84 22.83 -0.25 40.16
CA PHE A 84 22.82 -0.89 41.48
C PHE A 84 22.19 -0.01 42.57
N GLN A 85 22.15 1.30 42.34
CA GLN A 85 21.58 2.29 43.27
C GLN A 85 20.06 2.47 43.10
N LEU A 86 19.46 1.82 42.09
CA LEU A 86 18.03 1.90 41.78
C LEU A 86 17.10 1.25 42.83
N GLY A 87 17.64 0.54 43.83
CA GLY A 87 16.85 -0.12 44.88
C GLY A 87 15.83 -1.10 44.29
N ASP A 88 14.57 -0.98 44.73
CA ASP A 88 13.44 -1.83 44.29
C ASP A 88 13.09 -1.65 42.80
N PHE A 89 13.63 -0.64 42.13
CA PHE A 89 13.45 -0.44 40.70
C PHE A 89 14.33 -1.36 39.85
N SER A 90 15.37 -1.97 40.45
CA SER A 90 16.13 -3.07 39.86
C SER A 90 15.33 -4.37 39.97
N ARG A 91 15.09 -5.05 38.85
CA ARG A 91 14.33 -6.31 38.83
C ARG A 91 15.15 -7.48 39.37
N ASP A 92 16.44 -7.52 39.04
CA ASP A 92 17.30 -8.69 39.26
C ASP A 92 18.22 -8.54 40.49
N GLY A 93 17.99 -7.50 41.31
CA GLY A 93 18.82 -7.17 42.48
C GLY A 93 20.20 -6.59 42.10
N PRO A 94 21.12 -6.43 43.07
CA PRO A 94 22.41 -5.78 42.85
C PRO A 94 23.52 -6.73 42.32
N ASN A 95 23.19 -7.97 41.97
CA ASN A 95 24.19 -8.96 41.56
C ASN A 95 24.46 -8.87 40.07
N VAL A 96 25.72 -8.96 39.63
CA VAL A 96 26.09 -9.15 38.21
C VAL A 96 26.22 -10.64 37.95
N ILE A 97 25.51 -11.15 36.93
CA ILE A 97 25.55 -12.57 36.56
C ILE A 97 25.89 -12.65 35.07
N TYR A 98 26.89 -13.47 34.72
CA TYR A 98 27.40 -13.63 33.34
C TYR A 98 27.85 -12.32 32.67
N SER A 99 28.40 -11.39 33.46
CA SER A 99 28.75 -10.04 33.00
C SER A 99 27.56 -9.23 32.46
N ILE A 100 26.32 -9.56 32.87
CA ILE A 100 25.09 -8.84 32.51
C ILE A 100 24.61 -8.02 33.72
N CYS A 101 24.46 -6.71 33.51
CA CYS A 101 23.92 -5.78 34.52
C CYS A 101 22.46 -6.11 34.86
N PRO A 102 21.96 -5.72 36.03
CA PRO A 102 20.57 -5.99 36.37
C PRO A 102 19.62 -5.20 35.49
N ASP A 103 18.57 -5.84 35.01
CA ASP A 103 17.50 -5.15 34.28
C ASP A 103 16.65 -4.32 35.24
N THR A 104 15.97 -3.31 34.68
CA THR A 104 15.04 -2.46 35.41
C THR A 104 13.60 -2.84 35.11
N TRP A 105 12.70 -2.61 36.08
CA TRP A 105 11.26 -2.77 35.85
C TRP A 105 10.72 -1.87 34.73
N LEU A 106 11.40 -0.73 34.46
CA LEU A 106 11.08 0.17 33.36
C LEU A 106 11.17 -0.51 32.00
N SER A 107 12.29 -1.18 31.72
CA SER A 107 12.50 -1.88 30.44
C SER A 107 11.41 -2.91 30.18
N THR A 108 11.03 -3.68 31.21
CA THR A 108 9.92 -4.64 31.15
C THR A 108 8.58 -3.94 30.90
N ALA A 109 8.25 -2.87 31.64
CA ALA A 109 7.00 -2.13 31.49
C ALA A 109 6.85 -1.49 30.09
N VAL A 110 7.92 -0.88 29.57
CA VAL A 110 7.95 -0.32 28.22
C VAL A 110 7.75 -1.43 27.18
N SER A 111 8.39 -2.58 27.35
CA SER A 111 8.26 -3.72 26.43
C SER A 111 6.85 -4.32 26.41
N ILE A 112 6.20 -4.47 27.57
CA ILE A 112 4.81 -4.93 27.68
C ILE A 112 3.87 -3.93 26.99
N THR A 113 4.05 -2.64 27.26
CA THR A 113 3.23 -1.57 26.68
C THR A 113 3.37 -1.55 25.16
N PHE A 114 4.62 -1.62 24.66
CA PHE A 114 4.92 -1.63 23.23
C PHE A 114 4.33 -2.86 22.54
N LEU A 115 4.52 -4.07 23.10
CA LEU A 115 3.97 -5.30 22.57
C LEU A 115 2.43 -5.27 22.55
N THR A 116 1.80 -4.78 23.62
CA THR A 116 0.34 -4.66 23.71
C THR A 116 -0.20 -3.71 22.64
N ALA A 117 0.42 -2.54 22.49
CA ALA A 117 0.04 -1.58 21.45
C ALA A 117 0.18 -2.19 20.05
N TYR A 118 1.25 -2.93 19.81
CA TYR A 118 1.48 -3.60 18.52
C TYR A 118 0.47 -4.72 18.25
N VAL A 119 0.11 -5.53 19.25
CA VAL A 119 -0.93 -6.56 19.13
C VAL A 119 -2.30 -5.93 18.80
N ILE A 120 -2.65 -4.81 19.43
CA ILE A 120 -3.88 -4.06 19.09
C ILE A 120 -3.83 -3.60 17.63
N LEU A 121 -2.70 -3.04 17.18
CA LEU A 121 -2.50 -2.63 15.78
C LEU A 121 -2.68 -3.81 14.82
N LEU A 122 -2.12 -4.99 15.13
CA LEU A 122 -2.29 -6.19 14.31
C LEU A 122 -3.73 -6.68 14.23
N ILE A 123 -4.47 -6.64 15.33
CA ILE A 123 -5.89 -7.02 15.35
C ILE A 123 -6.70 -6.05 14.47
N VAL A 124 -6.50 -4.74 14.64
CA VAL A 124 -7.20 -3.71 13.87
C VAL A 124 -6.88 -3.83 12.38
N THR A 125 -5.60 -3.97 12.03
CA THR A 125 -5.16 -4.11 10.62
C THR A 125 -5.59 -5.44 10.01
N GLY A 126 -5.60 -6.53 10.78
CA GLY A 126 -6.08 -7.85 10.34
C GLY A 126 -7.58 -7.85 10.03
N ILE A 127 -8.41 -7.28 10.93
CA ILE A 127 -9.84 -7.09 10.70
C ILE A 127 -10.08 -6.18 9.50
N GLY A 128 -9.35 -5.06 9.42
CA GLY A 128 -9.45 -4.12 8.31
C GLY A 128 -9.09 -4.76 6.96
N LEU A 129 -8.01 -5.55 6.91
CA LEU A 129 -7.62 -6.32 5.72
C LEU A 129 -8.71 -7.31 5.33
N TYR A 130 -9.27 -8.05 6.28
CA TYR A 130 -10.33 -9.02 6.02
C TYR A 130 -11.58 -8.35 5.41
N ILE A 131 -12.05 -7.25 6.00
CA ILE A 131 -13.23 -6.51 5.54
C ILE A 131 -12.96 -5.87 4.17
N LYS A 132 -11.75 -5.32 3.95
CA LYS A 132 -11.40 -4.54 2.76
C LYS A 132 -10.61 -5.31 1.71
N ARG A 133 -10.53 -6.64 1.81
CA ARG A 133 -9.75 -7.50 0.90
C ARG A 133 -10.09 -7.34 -0.58
N HIS A 134 -11.34 -6.99 -0.88
CA HIS A 134 -11.81 -6.80 -2.26
C HIS A 134 -11.61 -5.37 -2.79
N SER A 135 -11.17 -4.44 -1.93
CA SER A 135 -10.97 -3.06 -2.34
C SER A 135 -9.80 -2.94 -3.34
N PRO A 136 -9.91 -2.03 -4.34
CA PRO A 136 -8.84 -1.80 -5.30
C PRO A 136 -7.48 -1.43 -4.65
N HIS A 137 -7.50 -0.63 -3.57
CA HIS A 137 -6.29 -0.21 -2.85
C HIS A 137 -5.50 -1.40 -2.27
N ILE A 138 -6.20 -2.41 -1.74
CA ILE A 138 -5.60 -3.63 -1.18
C ILE A 138 -5.18 -4.59 -2.30
N LYS A 139 -6.01 -4.76 -3.34
CA LYS A 139 -5.65 -5.60 -4.50
C LYS A 139 -4.38 -5.11 -5.20
N ALA A 140 -4.21 -3.80 -5.35
CA ALA A 140 -3.03 -3.21 -5.98
C ALA A 140 -1.73 -3.54 -5.24
N ARG A 141 -1.77 -3.55 -3.89
CA ARG A 141 -0.62 -3.87 -3.03
C ARG A 141 -0.40 -5.37 -2.83
N ASN A 142 -1.38 -6.19 -3.19
CA ASN A 142 -1.44 -7.63 -2.99
C ASN A 142 -1.34 -8.04 -1.51
N ILE A 143 -2.40 -8.69 -1.03
CA ILE A 143 -2.58 -9.11 0.36
C ILE A 143 -1.41 -9.95 0.91
N THR A 144 -0.73 -10.70 0.03
CA THR A 144 0.41 -11.55 0.41
C THR A 144 1.53 -10.72 1.02
N TYR A 145 1.90 -9.58 0.40
CA TYR A 145 3.00 -8.76 0.92
C TYR A 145 2.62 -8.07 2.23
N MET A 146 1.35 -7.65 2.36
CA MET A 146 0.85 -7.07 3.61
C MET A 146 0.91 -8.08 4.77
N LEU A 147 0.49 -9.33 4.51
CA LEU A 147 0.58 -10.41 5.50
C LEU A 147 2.03 -10.76 5.84
N LEU A 148 2.92 -10.84 4.85
CA LEU A 148 4.35 -11.06 5.08
C LEU A 148 4.94 -9.95 5.97
N THR A 149 4.65 -8.68 5.69
CA THR A 149 5.08 -7.54 6.53
C THR A 149 4.53 -7.66 7.96
N MET A 150 3.25 -8.02 8.15
CA MET A 150 2.67 -8.19 9.49
C MET A 150 3.32 -9.34 10.26
N ILE A 151 3.49 -10.51 9.63
CA ILE A 151 4.06 -11.71 10.27
C ILE A 151 5.53 -11.49 10.63
N ALA A 152 6.31 -10.91 9.72
CA ALA A 152 7.73 -10.66 9.95
C ALA A 152 7.95 -9.66 11.10
N ASN A 153 7.21 -8.54 11.09
CA ASN A 153 7.30 -7.55 12.15
C ASN A 153 6.76 -8.07 13.48
N LEU A 154 5.74 -8.94 13.49
CA LEU A 154 5.29 -9.64 14.70
C LEU A 154 6.38 -10.53 15.28
N GLY A 155 7.01 -11.38 14.46
CA GLY A 155 8.09 -12.25 14.93
C GLY A 155 9.21 -11.44 15.57
N PHE A 156 9.64 -10.36 14.91
CA PHE A 156 10.69 -9.48 15.41
C PHE A 156 10.32 -8.78 16.73
N ILE A 157 9.19 -8.06 16.75
CA ILE A 157 8.76 -7.31 17.93
C ILE A 157 8.47 -8.26 19.10
N ALA A 158 7.85 -9.42 18.85
CA ALA A 158 7.57 -10.40 19.89
C ALA A 158 8.85 -10.97 20.50
N VAL A 159 9.84 -11.38 19.70
CA VAL A 159 11.11 -11.91 20.22
C VAL A 159 11.86 -10.87 21.05
N HIS A 160 11.94 -9.62 20.57
CA HIS A 160 12.63 -8.55 21.29
C HIS A 160 11.90 -8.12 22.57
N CYS A 161 10.57 -7.96 22.53
CA CYS A 161 9.81 -7.63 23.74
C CYS A 161 9.83 -8.77 24.76
N LEU A 162 9.70 -10.02 24.31
CA LEU A 162 9.75 -11.21 25.17
C LEU A 162 11.10 -11.32 25.88
N ARG A 163 12.20 -10.98 25.21
CA ARG A 163 13.53 -10.90 25.83
C ARG A 163 13.57 -9.94 27.01
N PHE A 164 12.99 -8.74 26.90
CA PHE A 164 12.99 -7.77 28.00
C PHE A 164 11.96 -8.10 29.09
N MET A 165 10.87 -8.78 28.73
CA MET A 165 9.88 -9.29 29.67
C MET A 165 10.43 -10.41 30.55
N ILE A 166 11.03 -11.44 29.93
CA ILE A 166 11.66 -12.57 30.63
C ILE A 166 12.93 -12.12 31.35
N GLY A 167 13.69 -11.22 30.72
CA GLY A 167 14.94 -10.69 31.21
C GLY A 167 16.16 -11.13 30.40
N ARG A 168 17.10 -10.20 30.23
CA ARG A 168 18.32 -10.41 29.43
C ARG A 168 19.21 -11.54 29.96
N ARG A 169 19.12 -11.87 31.25
CA ARG A 169 19.92 -12.92 31.90
C ARG A 169 19.43 -14.33 31.61
N ILE A 170 18.11 -14.47 31.47
CA ILE A 170 17.43 -15.77 31.37
C ILE A 170 17.09 -16.08 29.91
N PHE A 171 16.78 -15.06 29.10
CA PHE A 171 16.38 -15.25 27.72
C PHE A 171 17.49 -15.97 26.90
N PRO A 172 17.19 -17.07 26.20
CA PRO A 172 18.20 -17.86 25.49
C PRO A 172 19.02 -17.03 24.51
N CYS A 173 20.34 -17.01 24.68
CA CYS A 173 21.21 -16.22 23.81
C CYS A 173 21.06 -16.65 22.34
N SER A 174 21.05 -17.96 22.07
CA SER A 174 20.90 -18.52 20.72
C SER A 174 19.70 -17.97 19.93
N ILE A 175 18.52 -17.91 20.56
CA ILE A 175 17.29 -17.38 19.93
C ILE A 175 17.45 -15.89 19.62
N TYR A 176 18.06 -15.14 20.53
CA TYR A 176 18.29 -13.72 20.35
C TYR A 176 19.33 -13.41 19.27
N VAL A 177 20.41 -14.18 19.21
CA VAL A 177 21.42 -14.04 18.15
C VAL A 177 20.80 -14.37 16.80
N LEU A 178 20.06 -15.48 16.73
CA LEU A 178 19.38 -15.92 15.51
C LEU A 178 18.42 -14.85 14.99
N SER A 179 17.71 -14.15 15.88
CA SER A 179 16.83 -13.06 15.43
C SER A 179 17.60 -11.97 14.70
N PHE A 180 18.84 -11.64 15.08
CA PHE A 180 19.61 -10.60 14.38
C PHE A 180 19.99 -10.95 12.94
N PHE A 181 20.20 -12.23 12.63
CA PHE A 181 20.44 -12.68 11.26
C PHE A 181 19.14 -12.77 10.46
N ILE A 182 18.02 -13.12 11.10
CA ILE A 182 16.72 -13.23 10.45
C ILE A 182 16.05 -11.86 10.22
N VAL A 183 16.38 -10.87 11.04
CA VAL A 183 15.73 -9.55 11.03
C VAL A 183 15.94 -8.78 9.74
N PRO A 184 17.17 -8.62 9.19
CA PRO A 184 17.39 -7.92 7.93
C PRO A 184 16.54 -8.46 6.77
N PRO A 185 16.56 -9.77 6.42
CA PRO A 185 15.66 -10.29 5.38
C PRO A 185 14.19 -10.25 5.82
N GLY A 186 13.89 -10.42 7.10
CA GLY A 186 12.51 -10.42 7.60
C GLY A 186 11.79 -9.10 7.34
N ILE A 187 12.43 -7.99 7.70
CA ILE A 187 11.86 -6.64 7.65
C ILE A 187 12.03 -6.01 6.26
N LEU A 188 13.18 -6.16 5.61
CA LEU A 188 13.50 -5.38 4.41
C LEU A 188 13.00 -6.03 3.11
N LEU A 189 12.96 -7.37 3.06
CA LEU A 189 12.59 -8.10 1.84
C LEU A 189 11.13 -7.83 1.38
N PRO A 190 10.12 -7.66 2.26
CA PRO A 190 8.78 -7.27 1.85
C PRO A 190 8.73 -5.90 1.13
N SER A 191 9.55 -4.92 1.56
CA SER A 191 9.67 -3.62 0.88
C SER A 191 10.33 -3.79 -0.50
N VAL A 192 11.45 -4.51 -0.55
CA VAL A 192 12.17 -4.85 -1.80
C VAL A 192 11.22 -5.51 -2.81
N PHE A 193 10.43 -6.50 -2.39
CA PHE A 193 9.50 -7.18 -3.29
C PHE A 193 8.34 -6.31 -3.77
N ARG A 194 7.92 -5.32 -2.96
CA ARG A 194 6.89 -4.36 -3.37
C ARG A 194 7.38 -3.48 -4.51
N LEU A 195 8.61 -2.97 -4.41
CA LEU A 195 9.25 -2.17 -5.47
C LEU A 195 9.53 -3.01 -6.71
N TRP A 196 10.06 -4.22 -6.53
CA TRP A 196 10.27 -5.19 -7.60
C TRP A 196 8.98 -5.46 -8.37
N ARG A 197 7.88 -5.75 -7.67
CA ARG A 197 6.55 -5.95 -8.27
C ARG A 197 6.09 -4.73 -9.05
N LEU A 198 6.23 -3.53 -8.49
CA LEU A 198 5.80 -2.29 -9.14
C LEU A 198 6.53 -2.08 -10.46
N TYR A 199 7.84 -2.30 -10.47
CA TYR A 199 8.66 -2.23 -11.67
C TYR A 199 8.27 -3.28 -12.71
N LEU A 200 8.12 -4.54 -12.30
CA LEU A 200 7.73 -5.61 -13.22
C LEU A 200 6.32 -5.43 -13.79
N MET A 201 5.36 -4.96 -12.99
CA MET A 201 4.02 -4.62 -13.47
C MET A 201 4.07 -3.51 -14.52
N HIS A 202 4.93 -2.51 -14.33
CA HIS A 202 5.14 -1.48 -15.33
C HIS A 202 5.72 -2.02 -16.63
N ARG A 203 6.76 -2.87 -16.54
CA ARG A 203 7.35 -3.52 -17.72
C ARG A 203 6.35 -4.38 -18.47
N LEU A 204 5.55 -5.17 -17.75
CA LEU A 204 4.49 -6.00 -18.30
C LEU A 204 3.45 -5.15 -19.03
N ASN A 205 3.01 -4.06 -18.41
CA ASN A 205 2.02 -3.16 -18.99
C ASN A 205 2.55 -2.42 -20.22
N LEU A 206 3.81 -1.97 -20.23
CA LEU A 206 4.42 -1.39 -21.41
C LEU A 206 4.39 -2.36 -22.59
N GLN A 207 4.73 -3.63 -22.38
CA GLN A 207 4.69 -4.65 -23.42
C GLN A 207 3.28 -4.83 -23.99
N LYS A 208 2.28 -4.99 -23.10
CA LYS A 208 0.87 -5.09 -23.49
C LYS A 208 0.41 -3.90 -24.34
N THR A 209 0.80 -2.69 -23.97
CA THR A 209 0.37 -1.48 -24.68
C THR A 209 1.13 -1.24 -25.98
N SER A 210 2.39 -1.66 -26.04
CA SER A 210 3.24 -1.53 -27.23
C SER A 210 2.69 -2.34 -28.39
N GLU A 211 2.19 -3.55 -28.12
CA GLU A 211 1.59 -4.43 -29.12
C GLU A 211 0.40 -3.75 -29.83
N VAL A 212 -0.46 -3.11 -29.05
CA VAL A 212 -1.65 -2.42 -29.57
C VAL A 212 -1.28 -1.15 -30.35
N SER A 213 -0.25 -0.40 -29.91
CA SER A 213 0.19 0.78 -30.66
C SER A 213 0.83 0.43 -31.99
N SER A 214 1.66 -0.62 -32.05
CA SER A 214 2.32 -1.05 -33.29
C SER A 214 1.30 -1.50 -34.34
N GLN A 215 0.21 -2.15 -33.94
CA GLN A 215 -0.88 -2.50 -34.85
C GLN A 215 -1.57 -1.27 -35.46
N LYS A 216 -1.80 -0.21 -34.66
CA LYS A 216 -2.43 1.03 -35.12
C LYS A 216 -1.52 1.79 -36.10
N GLU A 217 -0.21 1.83 -35.85
CA GLU A 217 0.75 2.50 -36.73
C GLU A 217 0.93 1.78 -38.07
N ASN A 218 1.02 0.44 -38.06
CA ASN A 218 1.13 -0.36 -39.29
C ASN A 218 -0.13 -0.22 -40.18
N SER A 219 -1.31 -0.09 -39.56
CA SER A 219 -2.56 0.13 -40.29
C SER A 219 -2.60 1.50 -40.97
N ALA A 220 -2.15 2.56 -40.28
CA ALA A 220 -2.15 3.92 -40.82
C ALA A 220 -1.07 4.14 -41.90
N GLY A 221 0.08 3.47 -41.80
CA GLY A 221 1.19 3.63 -42.75
C GLY A 221 0.90 3.11 -44.16
N ASN A 222 -0.02 2.15 -44.31
CA ASN A 222 -0.41 1.60 -45.61
C ASN A 222 -1.37 2.52 -46.40
N GLU A 223 -2.17 3.35 -45.71
CA GLU A 223 -3.09 4.30 -46.37
C GLU A 223 -2.33 5.41 -47.12
N THR A 224 -1.17 5.87 -46.61
CA THR A 224 -0.48 7.03 -47.19
C THR A 224 0.34 6.69 -48.44
N LYS A 225 0.62 5.41 -48.72
CA LYS A 225 1.42 5.00 -49.89
C LYS A 225 0.60 4.64 -51.13
N ALA A 226 -0.72 4.58 -51.05
CA ALA A 226 -1.54 4.05 -52.15
C ALA A 226 -1.94 5.08 -53.23
N THR A 227 -1.84 6.41 -53.01
CA THR A 227 -2.36 7.36 -54.01
C THR A 227 -1.59 8.68 -54.06
N MET A 228 -0.47 8.67 -54.77
CA MET A 228 -0.16 9.80 -55.65
C MET A 228 0.17 9.23 -57.03
N PRO A 229 -0.80 9.17 -57.97
CA PRO A 229 -0.45 9.09 -59.37
C PRO A 229 0.34 10.36 -59.68
N THR A 230 1.59 10.18 -60.08
CA THR A 230 2.45 11.24 -60.63
C THR A 230 1.75 11.82 -61.86
N VAL A 231 0.93 12.85 -61.66
CA VAL A 231 0.52 13.74 -62.74
C VAL A 231 1.75 14.57 -63.09
N GLN A 232 2.46 14.16 -64.13
CA GLN A 232 3.38 15.03 -64.85
C GLN A 232 2.56 16.20 -65.42
N SER A 233 2.57 17.34 -64.72
CA SER A 233 2.15 18.61 -65.31
C SER A 233 3.40 19.41 -65.70
N THR A 234 3.78 19.25 -66.96
CA THR A 234 4.38 20.30 -67.77
C THR A 234 3.47 21.54 -67.75
N SER A 235 3.95 22.69 -67.28
CA SER A 235 3.86 23.98 -67.98
C SER A 235 4.29 25.14 -67.08
N SER A 236 5.26 25.87 -67.61
CA SER A 236 5.69 27.24 -67.29
C SER A 236 4.55 28.27 -67.16
N VAL A 237 4.72 29.26 -66.28
CA VAL A 237 4.78 30.73 -66.54
C VAL A 237 4.54 31.51 -65.21
N PRO A 238 5.18 32.67 -64.99
CA PRO A 238 5.34 33.27 -63.66
C PRO A 238 4.46 34.51 -63.39
N ALA A 239 4.38 34.84 -62.09
CA ALA A 239 4.14 36.17 -61.49
C ALA A 239 2.76 36.83 -61.66
N LYS A 240 2.18 37.32 -60.54
CA LYS A 240 2.29 38.71 -60.05
C LYS A 240 1.02 39.16 -59.27
N VAL A 241 1.25 40.00 -58.25
CA VAL A 241 0.37 41.04 -57.64
C VAL A 241 -0.61 40.65 -56.52
N LEU A 242 -0.16 40.96 -55.31
CA LEU A 242 -0.77 41.78 -54.23
C LEU A 242 -2.25 42.23 -54.30
N SER A 243 -2.91 42.02 -53.16
CA SER A 243 -3.66 43.03 -52.37
C SER A 243 -5.20 43.19 -52.51
N PRO A 244 -5.86 43.72 -51.45
CA PRO A 244 -7.13 43.22 -50.92
C PRO A 244 -8.30 44.22 -51.03
N SER A 245 -9.55 43.74 -50.93
CA SER A 245 -10.68 44.50 -50.36
C SER A 245 -11.95 43.63 -50.24
N THR A 246 -12.39 43.40 -49.00
CA THR A 246 -13.69 43.77 -48.38
C THR A 246 -15.04 43.61 -49.14
N PRO A 247 -16.22 43.69 -48.46
CA PRO A 247 -17.08 42.54 -48.17
C PRO A 247 -18.50 42.63 -48.80
N ASN A 248 -19.31 41.59 -48.53
CA ASN A 248 -20.77 41.51 -48.65
C ASN A 248 -21.37 41.49 -50.07
N LEU A 249 -22.02 40.38 -50.44
CA LEU A 249 -23.46 40.39 -50.74
C LEU A 249 -24.01 38.96 -50.90
N GLU A 250 -25.05 38.68 -50.12
CA GLU A 250 -26.32 38.02 -50.45
C GLU A 250 -26.49 37.18 -51.74
N LYS A 251 -27.28 36.11 -51.57
CA LYS A 251 -28.08 35.37 -52.55
C LYS A 251 -27.33 34.59 -53.64
N ASP A 252 -27.47 33.26 -53.62
CA ASP A 252 -28.54 32.63 -54.39
C ASP A 252 -28.56 31.12 -54.13
N CYS A 253 -29.76 30.58 -53.86
CA CYS A 253 -30.03 29.15 -53.91
C CYS A 253 -30.05 28.71 -55.37
N LYS A 254 -29.04 27.95 -55.82
CA LYS A 254 -29.16 27.10 -57.00
C LYS A 254 -28.62 25.71 -56.70
N ASN A 255 -29.54 24.75 -56.67
CA ASN A 255 -29.27 23.34 -56.90
C ASN A 255 -28.48 23.16 -58.20
N PRO A 256 -27.49 22.27 -58.19
CA PRO A 256 -27.26 21.39 -59.30
C PRO A 256 -27.59 19.97 -58.86
N GLU A 257 -28.70 19.44 -59.37
CA GLU A 257 -28.83 18.00 -59.60
C GLU A 257 -27.62 17.57 -60.45
N THR A 258 -26.59 17.08 -59.79
CA THR A 258 -25.49 16.36 -60.45
C THR A 258 -25.60 14.93 -59.99
N THR A 259 -26.22 14.14 -60.84
CA THR A 259 -26.19 12.68 -60.86
C THR A 259 -24.74 12.26 -61.12
N ASP A 260 -23.90 12.27 -60.09
CA ASP A 260 -22.59 11.63 -60.14
C ASP A 260 -22.63 10.44 -59.20
N SER A 261 -22.67 9.26 -59.81
CA SER A 261 -22.55 7.97 -59.15
C SER A 261 -21.11 7.83 -58.64
N THR A 262 -20.78 8.57 -57.58
CA THR A 262 -19.62 8.31 -56.75
C THR A 262 -19.93 7.02 -56.00
N GLN A 263 -19.60 5.92 -56.66
CA GLN A 263 -19.58 4.59 -56.06
C GLN A 263 -18.46 4.62 -55.03
N ASP A 264 -18.81 5.12 -53.84
CA ASP A 264 -18.01 5.19 -52.63
C ASP A 264 -17.33 3.83 -52.41
N SER A 265 -16.08 3.69 -52.85
CA SER A 265 -15.26 2.49 -52.66
C SER A 265 -14.76 2.42 -51.21
N TYR A 266 -15.69 2.33 -50.25
CA TYR A 266 -15.42 2.11 -48.83
C TYR A 266 -15.07 0.63 -48.52
N SER A 267 -14.67 -0.17 -49.52
CA SER A 267 -15.02 -1.59 -49.53
C SER A 267 -13.94 -2.63 -49.21
N ASP A 268 -12.68 -2.33 -48.89
CA ASP A 268 -11.75 -3.43 -48.49
C ASP A 268 -10.68 -3.14 -47.42
N ASP A 269 -10.42 -1.88 -47.04
CA ASP A 269 -9.29 -1.58 -46.14
C ASP A 269 -9.47 -2.05 -44.68
N ASN A 270 -10.71 -2.24 -44.22
CA ASN A 270 -11.01 -2.73 -42.87
C ASN A 270 -10.58 -4.18 -42.62
N ASN A 271 -10.19 -4.94 -43.66
CA ASN A 271 -9.81 -6.35 -43.50
C ASN A 271 -8.38 -6.55 -42.97
N SER A 272 -7.52 -5.52 -43.07
CA SER A 272 -6.12 -5.54 -42.64
C SER A 272 -5.98 -5.51 -41.11
N TYR A 273 -6.76 -4.68 -40.41
CA TYR A 273 -6.69 -4.50 -38.94
C TYR A 273 -6.80 -5.82 -38.17
N TRP A 274 -7.63 -6.74 -38.65
CA TRP A 274 -7.88 -8.01 -37.98
C TRP A 274 -6.93 -9.15 -38.43
N ASN A 275 -5.98 -8.90 -39.34
CA ASN A 275 -5.21 -9.97 -40.02
C ASN A 275 -3.79 -10.20 -39.51
N ASP A 276 -3.21 -9.30 -38.71
CA ASP A 276 -1.75 -9.32 -38.54
C ASP A 276 -1.21 -9.79 -37.17
N ASN A 277 -0.08 -10.52 -37.34
CA ASN A 277 1.02 -10.86 -36.43
C ASN A 277 0.80 -11.88 -35.31
N GLU A 278 0.25 -13.04 -35.65
CA GLU A 278 0.33 -14.24 -34.79
C GLU A 278 1.78 -14.57 -34.36
N LEU A 279 2.77 -14.29 -35.23
CA LEU A 279 4.19 -14.52 -34.93
C LEU A 279 4.75 -13.57 -33.85
N GLU A 280 4.42 -12.28 -33.90
CA GLU A 280 4.88 -11.33 -32.88
C GLU A 280 4.18 -11.58 -31.53
N LEU A 281 2.89 -11.92 -31.57
CA LEU A 281 2.13 -12.36 -30.40
C LEU A 281 2.80 -13.57 -29.72
N LYS A 282 3.29 -14.55 -30.49
CA LYS A 282 4.01 -15.72 -29.95
C LYS A 282 5.33 -15.34 -29.27
N LYS A 283 6.09 -14.39 -29.81
CA LYS A 283 7.36 -13.95 -29.21
C LYS A 283 7.12 -13.23 -27.88
N ASN A 284 6.16 -12.33 -27.84
CA ASN A 284 5.89 -11.55 -26.64
C ASN A 284 5.22 -12.37 -25.53
N ALA A 285 4.43 -13.39 -25.89
CA ALA A 285 3.86 -14.34 -24.94
C ALA A 285 4.91 -15.00 -24.03
N LYS A 286 6.09 -15.33 -24.56
CA LYS A 286 7.19 -15.91 -23.75
C LYS A 286 7.70 -14.93 -22.69
N ILE A 287 7.89 -13.66 -23.05
CA ILE A 287 8.39 -12.65 -22.12
C ILE A 287 7.34 -12.34 -21.06
N GLN A 288 6.07 -12.23 -21.46
CA GLN A 288 4.95 -12.06 -20.53
C GLN A 288 4.83 -13.22 -19.55
N MET A 289 5.03 -14.47 -20.01
CA MET A 289 5.05 -15.65 -19.13
C MET A 289 6.15 -15.54 -18.06
N ILE A 290 7.37 -15.16 -18.44
CA ILE A 290 8.48 -14.97 -17.49
C ILE A 290 8.15 -13.86 -16.49
N LEU A 291 7.63 -12.72 -16.94
CA LEU A 291 7.22 -11.62 -16.06
C LEU A 291 6.11 -12.04 -15.09
N ASN A 292 5.13 -12.82 -15.57
CA ASN A 292 4.06 -13.36 -14.73
C ASN A 292 4.59 -14.34 -13.66
N ILE A 293 5.58 -15.17 -14.00
CA ILE A 293 6.26 -16.04 -13.04
C ILE A 293 6.95 -15.20 -11.96
N LEU A 294 7.72 -14.18 -12.35
CA LEU A 294 8.42 -13.29 -11.41
C LEU A 294 7.47 -12.45 -10.54
N LEU A 295 6.26 -12.16 -11.04
CA LEU A 295 5.18 -11.48 -10.32
C LEU A 295 4.33 -12.41 -9.44
N SER A 296 4.51 -13.73 -9.58
CA SER A 296 3.70 -14.71 -8.87
C SER A 296 3.99 -14.70 -7.36
N HIS A 297 2.93 -14.88 -6.56
CA HIS A 297 3.08 -15.00 -5.12
C HIS A 297 3.94 -16.22 -4.72
N LYS A 298 3.89 -17.29 -5.52
CA LYS A 298 4.71 -18.49 -5.31
C LYS A 298 6.20 -18.18 -5.41
N PHE A 299 6.61 -17.44 -6.44
CA PHE A 299 8.01 -17.03 -6.60
C PHE A 299 8.49 -16.13 -5.46
N VAL A 300 7.66 -15.18 -5.03
CA VAL A 300 7.95 -14.29 -3.91
C VAL A 300 8.13 -15.07 -2.61
N ILE A 301 7.18 -15.95 -2.27
CA ILE A 301 7.25 -16.77 -1.06
C ILE A 301 8.48 -17.69 -1.10
N ALA A 302 8.75 -18.33 -2.24
CA ALA A 302 9.93 -19.17 -2.40
C ALA A 302 11.24 -18.38 -2.21
N THR A 303 11.34 -17.20 -2.80
CA THR A 303 12.53 -16.32 -2.63
C THR A 303 12.66 -15.84 -1.19
N TYR A 304 11.54 -15.53 -0.52
CA TYR A 304 11.51 -15.17 0.90
C TYR A 304 12.04 -16.31 1.78
N VAL A 305 11.54 -17.54 1.58
CA VAL A 305 11.99 -18.72 2.33
C VAL A 305 13.46 -19.04 2.06
N ILE A 306 13.92 -18.98 0.81
CA ILE A 306 15.32 -19.22 0.46
C ILE A 306 16.23 -18.20 1.15
N SER A 307 15.83 -16.92 1.19
CA SER A 307 16.57 -15.88 1.90
C SER A 307 16.68 -16.17 3.40
N PHE A 308 15.60 -16.61 4.05
CA PHE A 308 15.64 -17.01 5.47
C PHE A 308 16.57 -18.20 5.71
N VAL A 309 16.49 -19.24 4.87
CA VAL A 309 17.38 -20.41 4.98
C VAL A 309 18.83 -19.99 4.83
N PHE A 310 19.14 -19.12 3.87
CA PHE A 310 20.49 -18.58 3.69
C PHE A 310 21.01 -17.86 4.94
N HIS A 311 20.19 -17.01 5.57
CA HIS A 311 20.56 -16.31 6.80
C HIS A 311 20.71 -17.23 8.01
N ILE A 312 19.91 -18.30 8.10
CA ILE A 312 20.09 -19.36 9.11
C ILE A 312 21.44 -20.08 8.89
N LEU A 313 21.81 -20.36 7.64
CA LEU A 313 23.11 -20.97 7.33
C LEU A 313 24.27 -20.04 7.68
N LEU A 314 24.13 -18.71 7.48
CA LEU A 314 25.12 -17.73 7.94
C LEU A 314 25.26 -17.74 9.46
N PHE A 315 24.15 -17.76 10.20
CA PHE A 315 24.17 -17.90 11.65
C PHE A 315 24.91 -19.16 12.11
N ILE A 316 24.62 -20.32 11.50
CA ILE A 316 25.29 -21.59 11.81
C ILE A 316 26.79 -21.50 11.49
N PHE A 317 27.14 -20.90 10.36
CA PHE A 317 28.54 -20.74 9.93
C PHE A 317 29.35 -19.89 10.92
N PHE A 318 28.87 -18.69 11.26
CA PHE A 318 29.55 -17.81 12.23
C PHE A 318 29.58 -18.42 13.63
N GLY A 319 28.50 -19.07 14.06
CA GLY A 319 28.46 -19.78 15.34
C GLY A 319 29.47 -20.92 15.40
N SER A 320 29.63 -21.68 14.30
CA SER A 320 30.59 -22.79 14.23
C SER A 320 32.04 -22.30 14.30
N ILE A 321 32.34 -21.15 13.68
CA ILE A 321 33.67 -20.53 13.78
C ILE A 321 33.94 -20.08 15.22
N GLU A 322 32.98 -19.39 15.86
CA GLU A 322 33.16 -18.91 17.24
C GLU A 322 33.35 -20.07 18.22
N GLU A 323 32.52 -21.12 18.12
CA GLU A 323 32.62 -22.27 19.00
C GLU A 323 33.89 -23.09 18.72
N GLY A 324 34.33 -23.17 17.45
CA GLY A 324 35.60 -23.77 17.08
C GLY A 324 36.79 -23.07 17.76
N ILE A 325 36.84 -21.73 17.72
CA ILE A 325 37.88 -20.94 18.38
C ILE A 325 37.83 -21.12 19.90
N ASN A 326 36.63 -21.06 20.50
CA ASN A 326 36.43 -21.22 21.93
C ASN A 326 36.80 -22.64 22.43
N SER A 327 36.58 -23.66 21.61
CA SER A 327 36.92 -25.05 21.94
C SER A 327 38.43 -25.30 21.99
N GLN A 328 39.21 -24.57 21.18
CA GLN A 328 40.67 -24.66 21.18
C GLN A 328 41.29 -23.93 22.35
N ASP A 329 40.72 -22.79 22.75
CA ASP A 329 41.23 -21.97 23.84
C ASP A 329 40.08 -21.33 24.64
N PRO A 330 39.56 -22.03 25.66
CA PRO A 330 38.47 -21.53 26.51
C PRO A 330 38.82 -20.27 27.30
N SER A 331 40.11 -19.90 27.37
CA SER A 331 40.56 -18.69 28.07
C SER A 331 40.40 -17.42 27.24
N LYS A 332 40.26 -17.54 25.92
CA LYS A 332 40.02 -16.40 25.03
C LYS A 332 38.57 -15.96 25.09
N GLN A 333 38.35 -14.66 25.27
CA GLN A 333 37.02 -14.06 25.20
C GLN A 333 36.43 -14.29 23.81
N ARG A 334 35.16 -14.71 23.74
CA ARG A 334 34.48 -14.91 22.46
C ARG A 334 34.31 -13.57 21.74
N VAL A 335 34.60 -13.58 20.44
CA VAL A 335 34.69 -12.37 19.61
C VAL A 335 33.34 -11.71 19.38
N PHE A 336 32.27 -12.50 19.23
CA PHE A 336 30.98 -11.97 18.82
C PHE A 336 30.00 -11.84 19.98
N MET A 337 29.92 -12.81 20.90
CA MET A 337 28.88 -12.79 21.93
C MET A 337 29.39 -12.80 23.38
N GLY A 338 30.66 -12.44 23.60
CA GLY A 338 31.24 -12.36 24.95
C GLY A 338 31.11 -13.69 25.69
N GLU A 339 30.51 -13.71 26.88
CA GLU A 339 30.27 -14.97 27.60
C GLU A 339 29.07 -15.77 27.05
N GLY A 340 28.20 -15.13 26.27
CA GLY A 340 26.95 -15.68 25.77
C GLY A 340 27.16 -16.81 24.78
N GLY A 341 27.93 -16.60 23.71
CA GLY A 341 28.11 -17.58 22.64
C GLY A 341 26.88 -17.79 21.74
N PHE A 342 27.09 -18.20 20.48
CA PHE A 342 26.00 -18.41 19.51
C PHE A 342 25.03 -19.56 19.87
N PHE A 343 25.55 -20.70 20.32
CA PHE A 343 24.75 -21.92 20.55
C PHE A 343 24.36 -22.14 22.00
N VAL A 344 24.64 -21.18 22.89
CA VAL A 344 24.30 -21.30 24.30
C VAL A 344 22.86 -20.85 24.52
N SER A 345 22.05 -21.78 25.02
CA SER A 345 20.63 -21.54 25.30
C SER A 345 20.31 -21.53 26.80
N THR A 346 21.29 -21.84 27.66
CA THR A 346 21.13 -21.95 29.12
C THR A 346 21.19 -20.60 29.84
N ARG A 347 21.70 -19.57 29.17
CA ARG A 347 21.83 -18.22 29.71
C ARG A 347 21.64 -17.19 28.59
N GLY A 348 21.35 -15.96 28.99
CA GLY A 348 21.31 -14.84 28.08
C GLY A 348 22.67 -14.20 27.82
N CYS A 349 22.65 -13.15 27.01
CA CYS A 349 23.85 -12.49 26.51
C CYS A 349 23.58 -11.04 26.14
N LEU A 350 24.65 -10.25 25.98
CA LEU A 350 24.58 -8.87 25.50
C LEU A 350 25.00 -8.80 24.03
N ILE A 351 24.46 -7.84 23.29
CA ILE A 351 24.92 -7.56 21.92
C ILE A 351 26.32 -6.94 22.01
N SER A 352 27.29 -7.52 21.32
CA SER A 352 28.59 -6.86 21.13
C SER A 352 28.54 -5.86 19.97
N SER A 353 29.43 -4.89 19.99
CA SER A 353 29.60 -3.98 18.85
C SER A 353 29.90 -4.72 17.54
N THR A 354 30.54 -5.89 17.60
CA THR A 354 30.83 -6.73 16.42
C THR A 354 29.54 -7.26 15.77
N ILE A 355 28.59 -7.77 16.56
CA ILE A 355 27.29 -8.21 16.03
C ILE A 355 26.50 -7.01 15.50
N THR A 356 26.53 -5.88 16.19
CA THR A 356 25.90 -4.63 15.69
C THR A 356 26.45 -4.24 14.31
N ILE A 357 27.76 -4.36 14.09
CA ILE A 357 28.39 -4.11 12.78
C ILE A 357 27.89 -5.10 11.73
N ILE A 358 27.87 -6.39 12.02
CA ILE A 358 27.41 -7.42 11.08
C ILE A 358 25.97 -7.16 10.65
N VAL A 359 25.07 -6.93 11.62
CA VAL A 359 23.66 -6.63 11.35
C VAL A 359 23.51 -5.34 10.55
N ALA A 360 24.29 -4.31 10.86
CA ALA A 360 24.27 -3.05 10.10
C ALA A 360 24.72 -3.25 8.64
N ILE A 361 25.76 -4.06 8.40
CA ILE A 361 26.22 -4.40 7.05
C ILE A 361 25.16 -5.20 6.28
N GLU A 362 24.56 -6.21 6.91
CA GLU A 362 23.48 -7.00 6.31
C GLU A 362 22.25 -6.15 5.98
N ALA A 363 21.84 -5.27 6.89
CA ALA A 363 20.73 -4.34 6.64
C ALA A 363 21.07 -3.35 5.52
N LEU A 364 22.29 -2.81 5.50
CA LEU A 364 22.75 -1.89 4.45
C LEU A 364 22.73 -2.54 3.06
N PHE A 365 23.08 -3.82 2.95
CA PHE A 365 23.00 -4.56 1.69
C PHE A 365 21.57 -4.54 1.10
N TYR A 366 20.55 -4.81 1.92
CA TYR A 366 19.16 -4.76 1.48
C TYR A 366 18.67 -3.34 1.17
N VAL A 367 19.10 -2.34 1.95
CA VAL A 367 18.80 -0.92 1.66
C VAL A 367 19.38 -0.49 0.32
N VAL A 368 20.59 -0.94 -0.02
CA VAL A 368 21.19 -0.66 -1.35
C VAL A 368 20.34 -1.27 -2.47
N ILE A 369 19.89 -2.52 -2.31
CA ILE A 369 18.98 -3.15 -3.28
C ILE A 369 17.67 -2.35 -3.40
N GLU A 370 17.11 -1.92 -2.28
CA GLU A 370 15.89 -1.11 -2.24
C GLU A 370 16.07 0.23 -2.97
N ILE A 371 17.19 0.92 -2.75
CA ILE A 371 17.52 2.18 -3.44
C ILE A 371 17.64 1.97 -4.95
N ILE A 372 18.31 0.89 -5.40
CA ILE A 372 18.40 0.56 -6.83
C ILE A 372 17.00 0.38 -7.43
N LEU A 373 16.12 -0.34 -6.73
CA LEU A 373 14.74 -0.55 -7.20
C LEU A 373 13.90 0.73 -7.15
N LEU A 374 14.13 1.62 -6.19
CA LEU A 374 13.51 2.95 -6.15
C LEU A 374 13.92 3.80 -7.36
N ILE A 375 15.21 3.79 -7.72
CA ILE A 375 15.71 4.51 -8.91
C ILE A 375 15.02 3.96 -10.17
N LEU A 376 14.90 2.63 -10.30
CA LEU A 376 14.16 2.02 -11.41
C LEU A 376 12.67 2.40 -11.38
N CYS A 377 12.06 2.52 -10.20
CA CYS A 377 10.68 2.96 -10.04
C CYS A 377 10.46 4.46 -10.30
N ALA A 378 11.50 5.29 -10.21
CA ALA A 378 11.43 6.71 -10.54
C ALA A 378 11.18 6.95 -12.04
N ILE A 379 11.61 6.01 -12.90
CA ILE A 379 11.35 6.05 -14.35
C ILE A 379 9.86 5.85 -14.67
N ILE A 380 9.14 5.14 -13.80
CA ILE A 380 7.72 4.86 -14.00
C ILE A 380 6.95 6.20 -13.90
N PRO A 381 6.15 6.60 -14.90
CA PRO A 381 5.34 7.81 -14.82
C PRO A 381 4.28 7.67 -13.73
N ARG A 382 3.97 8.79 -13.05
CA ARG A 382 2.91 9.03 -12.03
C ARG A 382 2.30 7.77 -11.39
N ASP A 383 2.58 7.59 -10.12
CA ASP A 383 2.00 6.54 -9.30
C ASP A 383 0.57 6.89 -8.85
N THR A 384 -0.40 6.09 -9.30
CA THR A 384 -1.82 6.34 -9.07
C THR A 384 -2.29 5.89 -7.69
N TRP A 385 -1.56 5.00 -7.02
CA TRP A 385 -1.92 4.40 -5.73
C TRP A 385 -1.04 4.87 -4.57
N PHE A 386 -0.13 5.82 -4.80
CA PHE A 386 0.83 6.35 -3.83
C PHE A 386 1.82 5.33 -3.23
N ILE A 387 1.94 4.14 -3.83
CA ILE A 387 2.87 3.07 -3.44
C ILE A 387 4.34 3.55 -3.45
N LYS A 388 4.76 4.35 -4.44
CA LYS A 388 6.11 4.93 -4.52
C LYS A 388 6.36 5.91 -3.38
N ARG A 389 5.38 6.77 -3.08
CA ARG A 389 5.51 7.76 -2.00
C ARG A 389 5.65 7.05 -0.64
N GLU A 390 4.81 6.03 -0.42
CA GLU A 390 4.91 5.16 0.77
C GLU A 390 6.28 4.47 0.84
N SER A 391 6.77 3.93 -0.28
CA SER A 391 8.06 3.24 -0.32
C SER A 391 9.23 4.19 -0.08
N ILE A 392 9.25 5.37 -0.70
CA ILE A 392 10.28 6.40 -0.46
C ILE A 392 10.29 6.81 1.02
N ALA A 393 9.11 7.06 1.62
CA ALA A 393 9.02 7.40 3.03
C ALA A 393 9.55 6.26 3.92
N SER A 394 9.19 5.01 3.62
CA SER A 394 9.68 3.83 4.33
C SER A 394 11.20 3.67 4.22
N THR A 395 11.77 3.82 3.01
CA THR A 395 13.22 3.70 2.77
C THR A 395 14.01 4.80 3.49
N ILE A 396 13.48 6.02 3.56
CA ILE A 396 14.09 7.10 4.34
C ILE A 396 14.05 6.75 5.84
N LEU A 397 12.92 6.28 6.35
CA LEU A 397 12.73 5.96 7.76
C LEU A 397 13.65 4.80 8.20
N ILE A 398 13.78 3.75 7.38
CA ILE A 398 14.67 2.62 7.69
C ILE A 398 16.13 3.04 7.67
N PHE A 399 16.54 3.86 6.70
CA PHE A 399 17.91 4.34 6.60
C PHE A 399 18.30 5.11 7.86
N PHE A 400 17.43 6.03 8.32
CA PHE A 400 17.65 6.73 9.58
C PHE A 400 17.62 5.81 10.80
N ALA A 401 16.71 4.83 10.84
CA ALA A 401 16.64 3.86 11.94
C ALA A 401 17.92 3.01 12.05
N ILE A 402 18.49 2.55 10.93
CA ILE A 402 19.75 1.79 10.90
C ILE A 402 20.91 2.65 11.40
N ILE A 403 21.02 3.90 10.92
CA ILE A 403 22.06 4.83 11.37
C ILE A 403 21.95 5.09 12.87
N LEU A 404 20.74 5.39 13.35
CA LEU A 404 20.51 5.69 14.76
C LEU A 404 20.78 4.45 15.63
N PHE A 405 20.37 3.26 15.19
CA PHE A 405 20.68 2.00 15.86
C PHE A 405 22.19 1.76 15.95
N ALA A 406 22.94 1.98 14.87
CA ALA A 406 24.40 1.85 14.86
C ALA A 406 25.06 2.85 15.82
N ILE A 407 24.70 4.14 15.74
CA ILE A 407 25.24 5.19 16.62
C ILE A 407 24.98 4.85 18.09
N CYS A 408 23.74 4.46 18.45
CA CYS A 408 23.40 4.08 19.81
C CYS A 408 24.16 2.83 20.29
N GLY A 409 24.42 1.87 19.41
CA GLY A 409 25.22 0.68 19.72
C GLY A 409 26.71 0.97 19.94
N PHE A 410 27.26 2.02 19.32
CA PHE A 410 28.67 2.40 19.46
C PHE A 410 28.95 3.28 20.67
N ILE A 411 27.98 4.05 21.16
CA ILE A 411 28.17 4.93 22.32
C ILE A 411 28.12 4.07 23.60
N PRO A 412 29.25 3.89 24.32
CA PRO A 412 29.30 2.97 25.47
C PRO A 412 28.35 3.38 26.60
N GLN A 413 28.09 4.67 26.77
CA GLN A 413 27.15 5.18 27.76
C GLN A 413 25.72 4.73 27.43
N ILE A 414 25.33 4.77 26.16
CA ILE A 414 23.99 4.33 25.74
C ILE A 414 23.87 2.82 25.88
N SER A 415 24.87 2.06 25.40
CA SER A 415 24.81 0.59 25.45
C SER A 415 24.92 0.01 26.87
N LYS A 416 25.61 0.69 27.80
CA LYS A 416 25.81 0.20 29.18
C LYS A 416 24.84 0.76 30.22
N LEU A 417 24.20 1.90 29.96
CA LEU A 417 23.24 2.52 30.89
C LEU A 417 21.85 2.59 30.26
N THR A 418 21.72 3.32 29.14
CA THR A 418 20.42 3.58 28.53
C THR A 418 19.74 2.29 28.09
N ASP A 419 20.47 1.31 27.54
CA ASP A 419 19.88 0.05 27.10
C ASP A 419 19.14 -0.67 28.25
N PHE A 420 19.65 -0.60 29.49
CA PHE A 420 19.03 -1.24 30.65
C PHE A 420 17.78 -0.51 31.17
N LEU A 421 17.57 0.74 30.78
CA LEU A 421 16.38 1.54 31.08
C LEU A 421 15.39 1.51 29.91
N ILE A 422 15.85 1.93 28.73
CA ILE A 422 15.12 1.98 27.46
C ILE A 422 16.02 1.35 26.40
N PRO A 423 15.79 0.07 26.05
CA PRO A 423 16.56 -0.62 25.04
C PRO A 423 16.68 0.15 23.73
N TYR A 424 17.89 0.37 23.23
CA TYR A 424 18.07 1.09 21.96
C TYR A 424 17.58 0.27 20.75
N GLY A 425 17.37 -1.04 20.93
CA GLY A 425 16.63 -1.89 19.98
C GLY A 425 15.20 -1.40 19.68
N PHE A 426 14.62 -0.56 20.54
CA PHE A 426 13.34 0.12 20.27
C PHE A 426 13.38 1.05 19.05
N ILE A 427 14.54 1.50 18.60
CA ILE A 427 14.66 2.27 17.36
C ILE A 427 14.18 1.43 16.16
N VAL A 428 14.70 0.20 16.04
CA VAL A 428 14.35 -0.70 14.93
C VAL A 428 12.93 -1.25 15.12
N MET A 429 12.51 -1.55 16.35
CA MET A 429 11.11 -1.94 16.61
C MET A 429 10.13 -0.80 16.30
N GLY A 430 10.50 0.45 16.58
CA GLY A 430 9.73 1.63 16.23
C GLY A 430 9.57 1.78 14.71
N TYR A 431 10.64 1.55 13.95
CA TYR A 431 10.56 1.43 12.49
C TYR A 431 9.53 0.36 12.08
N SER A 432 9.65 -0.87 12.60
CA SER A 432 8.73 -1.98 12.31
C SER A 432 7.27 -1.66 12.61
N PHE A 433 7.03 -0.94 13.70
CA PHE A 433 5.69 -0.47 14.07
C PHE A 433 5.14 0.53 13.04
N VAL A 434 5.94 1.53 12.68
CA VAL A 434 5.56 2.55 11.69
C VAL A 434 5.42 1.94 10.28
N GLU A 435 6.22 0.93 9.94
CA GLU A 435 6.11 0.21 8.67
C GLU A 435 4.73 -0.44 8.52
N VAL A 436 4.23 -1.12 9.56
CA VAL A 436 2.87 -1.72 9.53
C VAL A 436 1.80 -0.65 9.38
N ILE A 437 1.96 0.51 10.04
CA ILE A 437 1.03 1.64 9.86
C ILE A 437 1.02 2.10 8.41
N MET A 438 2.19 2.42 7.84
CA MET A 438 2.29 2.96 6.48
C MET A 438 1.88 1.95 5.41
N CYS A 439 2.29 0.68 5.57
CA CYS A 439 2.16 -0.33 4.52
C CYS A 439 0.84 -1.11 4.58
N VAL A 440 0.18 -1.14 5.73
CA VAL A 440 -1.05 -1.93 5.94
C VAL A 440 -2.21 -1.05 6.39
N LEU A 441 -2.05 -0.28 7.46
CA LEU A 441 -3.16 0.53 8.00
C LEU A 441 -3.58 1.65 7.05
N CYS A 442 -2.64 2.45 6.54
CA CYS A 442 -2.95 3.57 5.63
C CYS A 442 -3.75 3.13 4.38
N PRO A 443 -3.37 2.06 3.65
CA PRO A 443 -4.16 1.55 2.54
C PRO A 443 -5.59 1.12 2.90
N ILE A 444 -5.81 0.57 4.10
CA ILE A 444 -7.14 0.24 4.61
C ILE A 444 -7.96 1.52 4.81
N LEU A 445 -7.36 2.56 5.40
CA LEU A 445 -8.03 3.84 5.63
C LEU A 445 -8.38 4.54 4.31
N TYR A 446 -7.48 4.52 3.32
CA TYR A 446 -7.74 5.08 1.99
C TYR A 446 -8.91 4.39 1.27
N SER A 447 -9.16 3.10 1.57
CA SER A 447 -10.27 2.35 0.97
C SER A 447 -11.67 2.78 1.45
N ASN A 448 -11.77 3.64 2.48
CA ASN A 448 -13.05 4.13 3.00
C ASN A 448 -13.60 5.34 2.24
N GLY A 449 -12.78 6.01 1.42
CA GLY A 449 -13.10 7.32 0.86
C GLY A 449 -13.94 7.35 -0.43
N LEU A 450 -14.24 6.21 -1.07
CA LEU A 450 -15.00 6.19 -2.33
C LEU A 450 -16.29 5.38 -2.20
N ARG A 451 -17.37 6.06 -1.78
CA ARG A 451 -18.72 5.59 -2.10
C ARG A 451 -19.01 5.99 -3.54
N ARG A 452 -19.06 5.00 -4.45
CA ARG A 452 -19.33 5.21 -5.87
C ARG A 452 -20.76 5.71 -6.05
N GLU A 453 -20.92 6.96 -6.48
CA GLU A 453 -22.23 7.47 -6.89
C GLU A 453 -22.48 7.12 -8.36
N HIS A 454 -23.72 6.72 -8.67
CA HIS A 454 -24.19 6.41 -10.03
C HIS A 454 -23.97 7.55 -11.05
N LEU A 455 -23.74 8.78 -10.59
CA LEU A 455 -23.39 9.93 -11.44
C LEU A 455 -22.12 9.71 -12.29
N ALA A 456 -21.19 8.86 -11.84
CA ALA A 456 -19.96 8.61 -12.57
C ALA A 456 -20.19 7.93 -13.94
N GLU A 457 -21.28 7.16 -14.09
CA GLU A 457 -21.50 6.35 -15.28
C GLU A 457 -21.92 7.18 -16.50
N SER A 458 -22.75 8.21 -16.30
CA SER A 458 -23.20 9.08 -17.39
C SER A 458 -22.04 9.95 -17.92
N GLU A 459 -21.25 10.53 -17.02
CA GLU A 459 -20.06 11.31 -17.35
C GLU A 459 -19.02 10.44 -18.07
N LEU A 460 -18.79 9.20 -17.60
CA LEU A 460 -17.86 8.27 -18.21
C LEU A 460 -18.27 7.93 -19.66
N LYS A 461 -19.55 7.64 -19.92
CA LYS A 461 -20.02 7.36 -21.28
C LYS A 461 -19.82 8.56 -22.21
N GLN A 462 -20.07 9.77 -21.74
CA GLN A 462 -19.76 10.99 -22.51
C GLN A 462 -18.25 11.12 -22.75
N PHE A 463 -17.44 10.82 -21.74
CA PHE A 463 -15.98 10.84 -21.82
C PHE A 463 -15.40 9.85 -22.84
N LEU A 464 -16.01 8.66 -22.95
CA LEU A 464 -15.63 7.62 -23.90
C LEU A 464 -16.03 7.96 -25.35
N ARG A 465 -17.10 8.73 -25.57
CA ARG A 465 -17.57 9.11 -26.92
C ARG A 465 -16.62 10.09 -27.62
N ASN A 466 -15.94 10.96 -26.88
CA ASN A 466 -15.04 11.95 -27.46
C ASN A 466 -13.60 11.39 -27.58
N LYS A 467 -13.06 11.35 -28.80
CA LYS A 467 -11.73 10.78 -29.09
C LYS A 467 -10.59 11.39 -28.27
N LYS A 468 -10.64 12.71 -27.99
CA LYS A 468 -9.62 13.42 -27.23
C LYS A 468 -9.63 13.01 -25.76
N THR A 469 -10.82 12.94 -25.15
CA THR A 469 -10.99 12.51 -23.75
C THR A 469 -10.75 11.02 -23.59
N PHE A 470 -11.20 10.20 -24.55
CA PHE A 470 -10.88 8.78 -24.62
C PHE A 470 -9.37 8.53 -24.53
N ASN A 471 -8.56 9.26 -25.31
CA ASN A 471 -7.10 9.13 -25.25
C ASN A 471 -6.50 9.54 -23.90
N ILE A 472 -7.09 10.53 -23.21
CA ILE A 472 -6.70 10.91 -21.85
C ILE A 472 -7.01 9.77 -20.87
N LEU A 473 -8.19 9.17 -20.97
CA LEU A 473 -8.57 8.03 -20.12
C LEU A 473 -7.67 6.82 -20.40
N LEU A 474 -7.41 6.51 -21.67
CA LEU A 474 -6.55 5.42 -22.07
C LEU A 474 -5.12 5.60 -21.55
N ASP A 475 -4.53 6.79 -21.72
CA ASP A 475 -3.21 7.12 -21.16
C ASP A 475 -3.19 6.97 -19.63
N PHE A 476 -4.24 7.39 -18.94
CA PHE A 476 -4.37 7.22 -17.49
C PHE A 476 -4.54 5.74 -17.06
N ALA A 477 -5.35 4.97 -17.80
CA ALA A 477 -5.57 3.55 -17.56
C ALA A 477 -4.28 2.74 -17.77
N ARG A 478 -3.49 3.09 -18.79
CA ARG A 478 -2.14 2.54 -18.99
C ARG A 478 -1.25 2.81 -17.79
N ARG A 479 -1.24 4.03 -17.24
CA ARG A 479 -0.46 4.33 -16.02
C ARG A 479 -0.99 3.63 -14.76
N SER A 480 -2.27 3.26 -14.77
CA SER A 480 -2.93 2.52 -13.69
C SER A 480 -2.79 0.99 -13.79
N TYR A 481 -2.07 0.47 -14.81
CA TYR A 481 -1.94 -0.96 -15.09
C TYR A 481 -3.28 -1.68 -15.36
N CYS A 482 -4.26 -0.96 -15.90
CA CYS A 482 -5.57 -1.50 -16.25
C CYS A 482 -6.10 -0.99 -17.61
N PRO A 483 -5.31 -1.01 -18.71
CA PRO A 483 -5.78 -0.52 -20.01
C PRO A 483 -6.77 -1.46 -20.71
N GLU A 484 -6.88 -2.72 -20.28
CA GLU A 484 -7.66 -3.78 -20.93
C GLU A 484 -9.12 -3.40 -21.14
N SER A 485 -9.81 -2.89 -20.12
CA SER A 485 -11.24 -2.52 -20.22
C SER A 485 -11.47 -1.35 -21.19
N VAL A 486 -10.53 -0.40 -21.25
CA VAL A 486 -10.61 0.75 -22.18
C VAL A 486 -10.39 0.30 -23.63
N MET A 487 -9.40 -0.58 -23.85
CA MET A 487 -9.08 -1.08 -25.19
C MET A 487 -10.16 -2.04 -25.70
N CYS A 488 -10.67 -2.93 -24.85
CA CYS A 488 -11.78 -3.81 -25.19
C CYS A 488 -13.03 -3.02 -25.57
N TYR A 489 -13.33 -1.95 -24.85
CA TYR A 489 -14.45 -1.06 -25.18
C TYR A 489 -14.30 -0.43 -26.59
N ASP A 490 -13.12 0.08 -26.95
CA ASP A 490 -12.82 0.62 -28.30
C ASP A 490 -13.01 -0.45 -29.38
N ASP A 491 -12.50 -1.68 -29.16
CA ASP A 491 -12.65 -2.77 -30.11
C ASP A 491 -14.10 -3.25 -30.26
N ILE A 492 -14.89 -3.25 -29.19
CA ILE A 492 -16.33 -3.57 -29.24
C ILE A 492 -17.10 -2.50 -30.04
N GLU A 493 -16.79 -1.22 -29.85
CA GLU A 493 -17.42 -0.15 -30.64
C GLU A 493 -17.06 -0.26 -32.13
N ARG A 494 -15.82 -0.61 -32.46
CA ARG A 494 -15.40 -0.91 -33.85
C ARG A 494 -16.10 -2.14 -34.42
N PHE A 495 -16.29 -3.17 -33.60
CA PHE A 495 -17.02 -4.38 -33.98
C PHE A 495 -18.47 -4.07 -34.38
N LYS A 496 -19.16 -3.18 -33.64
CA LYS A 496 -20.53 -2.76 -33.98
C LYS A 496 -20.61 -2.05 -35.34
N LEU A 497 -19.57 -1.29 -35.69
CA LEU A 497 -19.44 -0.62 -36.98
C LEU A 497 -18.94 -1.53 -38.11
N THR A 498 -18.47 -2.74 -37.79
CA THR A 498 -17.90 -3.67 -38.79
C THR A 498 -19.00 -4.32 -39.64
N ASN A 499 -18.75 -4.39 -40.95
CA ASN A 499 -19.60 -5.06 -41.93
C ASN A 499 -19.88 -6.52 -41.54
N LYS A 500 -21.12 -7.00 -41.82
CA LYS A 500 -21.57 -8.36 -41.46
C LYS A 500 -20.61 -9.47 -41.89
N ARG A 501 -19.95 -9.33 -43.05
CA ARG A 501 -18.97 -10.28 -43.60
C ARG A 501 -17.72 -10.44 -42.71
N ASN A 502 -17.21 -9.34 -42.15
CA ASN A 502 -15.97 -9.33 -41.36
C ASN A 502 -16.24 -9.45 -39.85
N ARG A 503 -17.50 -9.33 -39.44
CA ARG A 503 -17.92 -9.31 -38.03
C ARG A 503 -17.55 -10.58 -37.26
N LYS A 504 -17.67 -11.76 -37.88
CA LYS A 504 -17.25 -13.04 -37.27
C LYS A 504 -15.75 -13.03 -36.92
N ARG A 505 -14.92 -12.44 -37.78
CA ARG A 505 -13.48 -12.33 -37.57
C ARG A 505 -13.11 -11.30 -36.51
N ALA A 506 -13.79 -10.15 -36.52
CA ALA A 506 -13.66 -9.15 -35.45
C ALA A 506 -14.05 -9.72 -34.08
N ALA A 507 -15.15 -10.48 -34.00
CA ALA A 507 -15.56 -11.17 -32.78
C ALA A 507 -14.50 -12.18 -32.31
N LEU A 508 -13.98 -13.01 -33.23
CA LEU A 508 -12.91 -13.98 -32.89
C LEU A 508 -11.67 -13.29 -32.32
N HIS A 509 -11.30 -12.14 -32.88
CA HIS A 509 -10.19 -11.33 -32.37
C HIS A 509 -10.47 -10.86 -30.94
N ILE A 510 -11.62 -10.21 -30.69
CA ILE A 510 -11.98 -9.72 -29.35
C ILE A 510 -11.97 -10.85 -28.33
N ILE A 511 -12.59 -12.00 -28.65
CA ILE A 511 -12.64 -13.17 -27.76
C ILE A 511 -11.22 -13.69 -27.45
N LYS A 512 -10.36 -13.82 -28.46
CA LYS A 512 -8.98 -14.31 -28.28
C LYS A 512 -8.08 -13.31 -27.54
N THR A 513 -8.28 -12.01 -27.74
CA THR A 513 -7.44 -10.95 -27.16
C THR A 513 -7.81 -10.67 -25.70
N TYR A 514 -9.10 -10.68 -25.36
CA TYR A 514 -9.59 -10.19 -24.06
C TYR A 514 -10.17 -11.27 -23.14
N LEU A 515 -10.66 -12.40 -23.68
CA LEU A 515 -11.36 -13.42 -22.87
C LEU A 515 -10.60 -14.73 -22.75
N LYS A 516 -9.66 -15.00 -23.68
CA LYS A 516 -8.84 -16.20 -23.62
C LYS A 516 -7.98 -16.19 -22.34
N PRO A 517 -7.97 -17.26 -21.54
CA PRO A 517 -7.12 -17.35 -20.37
C PRO A 517 -5.65 -17.13 -20.72
N HIS A 518 -4.95 -16.32 -19.91
CA HIS A 518 -3.56 -15.93 -20.12
C HIS A 518 -3.32 -15.06 -21.36
N ALA A 519 -4.37 -14.49 -21.96
CA ALA A 519 -4.19 -13.49 -22.99
C ALA A 519 -3.46 -12.26 -22.41
N PRO A 520 -2.63 -11.56 -23.21
CA PRO A 520 -1.95 -10.35 -22.78
C PRO A 520 -2.92 -9.31 -22.20
N LEU A 521 -4.09 -9.18 -22.81
CA LEU A 521 -5.12 -8.21 -22.43
C LEU A 521 -6.33 -8.90 -21.78
N GLU A 522 -6.11 -10.04 -21.11
CA GLU A 522 -7.17 -10.74 -20.37
C GLU A 522 -7.91 -9.77 -19.44
N LEU A 523 -9.21 -9.65 -19.64
CA LEU A 523 -10.11 -8.88 -18.79
C LEU A 523 -10.25 -9.57 -17.44
N ASN A 524 -10.38 -8.76 -16.39
CA ASN A 524 -10.79 -9.22 -15.06
C ASN A 524 -12.30 -9.56 -15.03
N PHE A 525 -12.74 -10.46 -15.91
CA PHE A 525 -14.12 -10.88 -16.09
C PHE A 525 -14.39 -12.16 -15.28
N GLN A 526 -15.53 -12.20 -14.57
CA GLN A 526 -15.89 -13.40 -13.80
C GLN A 526 -16.15 -14.58 -14.75
N LYS A 527 -15.54 -15.73 -14.46
CA LYS A 527 -15.66 -16.95 -15.29
C LYS A 527 -15.19 -16.73 -16.74
N SER A 528 -14.14 -15.91 -16.95
CA SER A 528 -13.56 -15.60 -18.27
C SER A 528 -13.39 -16.84 -19.16
N ALA A 529 -12.83 -17.93 -18.61
CA ALA A 529 -12.63 -19.18 -19.33
C ALA A 529 -13.94 -19.83 -19.81
N GLN A 530 -15.00 -19.84 -18.99
CA GLN A 530 -16.30 -20.40 -19.39
C GLN A 530 -16.97 -19.52 -20.45
N THR A 531 -16.93 -18.20 -20.26
CA THR A 531 -17.45 -17.22 -21.22
C THR A 531 -16.71 -17.29 -22.55
N TYR A 532 -15.39 -17.54 -22.53
CA TYR A 532 -14.59 -17.77 -23.72
C TYR A 532 -15.10 -18.98 -24.52
N GLU A 533 -15.23 -20.14 -23.90
CA GLU A 533 -15.72 -21.36 -24.57
C GLU A 533 -17.15 -21.18 -25.11
N GLN A 534 -18.03 -20.56 -24.33
CA GLN A 534 -19.41 -20.28 -24.74
C GLN A 534 -19.46 -19.36 -25.97
N LEU A 535 -18.70 -18.27 -25.98
CA LEU A 535 -18.69 -17.32 -27.09
C LEU A 535 -18.03 -17.91 -28.34
N ILE A 536 -16.99 -18.74 -28.19
CA ILE A 536 -16.40 -19.48 -29.32
C ILE A 536 -17.43 -20.43 -29.93
N GLN A 537 -18.13 -21.22 -29.10
CA GLN A 537 -19.18 -22.13 -29.57
C GLN A 537 -20.29 -21.38 -30.30
N LEU A 538 -20.78 -20.27 -29.72
CA LEU A 538 -21.80 -19.42 -30.35
C LEU A 538 -21.33 -18.83 -31.68
N LEU A 539 -20.05 -18.46 -31.78
CA LEU A 539 -19.44 -17.92 -32.99
C LEU A 539 -19.35 -18.97 -34.10
N GLU A 540 -19.10 -20.23 -33.75
CA GLU A 540 -19.04 -21.36 -34.68
C GLU A 540 -20.43 -21.75 -35.20
N THR A 541 -21.43 -21.82 -34.32
CA THR A 541 -22.79 -22.24 -34.67
C THR A 541 -23.60 -21.17 -35.40
N SER A 542 -23.32 -19.88 -35.15
CA SER A 542 -24.14 -18.79 -35.69
C SER A 542 -23.64 -18.36 -37.08
N PRO A 543 -24.51 -18.36 -38.11
CA PRO A 543 -24.13 -17.93 -39.47
C PRO A 543 -23.92 -16.41 -39.56
N THR A 544 -24.63 -15.63 -38.74
CA THR A 544 -24.53 -14.18 -38.65
C THR A 544 -24.43 -13.74 -37.21
N ILE A 545 -23.50 -12.81 -36.91
CA ILE A 545 -23.28 -12.29 -35.56
C ILE A 545 -23.99 -10.94 -35.41
N ASP A 546 -24.76 -10.79 -34.33
CA ASP A 546 -25.46 -9.53 -34.04
C ASP A 546 -24.53 -8.45 -33.46
N THR A 547 -24.92 -7.18 -33.56
CA THR A 547 -24.18 -6.06 -32.97
C THR A 547 -24.21 -6.07 -31.44
N THR A 548 -25.22 -6.69 -30.83
CA THR A 548 -25.37 -6.80 -29.36
C THR A 548 -24.56 -7.93 -28.74
N PHE A 549 -23.81 -8.69 -29.56
CA PHE A 549 -23.08 -9.89 -29.14
C PHE A 549 -22.13 -9.68 -27.94
N PHE A 550 -21.62 -8.46 -27.75
CA PHE A 550 -20.70 -8.10 -26.68
C PHE A 550 -21.28 -7.17 -25.61
N ASP A 551 -22.60 -6.93 -25.56
CA ASP A 551 -23.19 -5.93 -24.66
C ASP A 551 -22.89 -6.19 -23.18
N SER A 552 -22.93 -7.46 -22.74
CA SER A 552 -22.58 -7.84 -21.36
C SER A 552 -21.11 -7.57 -21.02
N ILE A 553 -20.19 -7.85 -21.95
CA ILE A 553 -18.75 -7.59 -21.76
C ILE A 553 -18.48 -6.09 -21.79
N GLN A 554 -19.15 -5.36 -22.67
CA GLN A 554 -19.03 -3.91 -22.74
C GLN A 554 -19.49 -3.25 -21.45
N TRP A 555 -20.62 -3.70 -20.90
CA TRP A 555 -21.12 -3.22 -19.61
C TRP A 555 -20.08 -3.44 -18.49
N HIS A 556 -19.51 -4.64 -18.41
CA HIS A 556 -18.42 -4.95 -17.47
C HIS A 556 -17.21 -4.03 -17.65
N CYS A 557 -16.80 -3.75 -18.89
CA CYS A 557 -15.72 -2.80 -19.16
C CYS A 557 -16.03 -1.39 -18.62
N VAL A 558 -17.27 -0.90 -18.76
CA VAL A 558 -17.69 0.41 -18.23
C VAL A 558 -17.66 0.43 -16.70
N GLU A 559 -18.10 -0.66 -16.06
CA GLU A 559 -18.03 -0.80 -14.60
C GLU A 559 -16.58 -0.74 -14.09
N ASP A 560 -15.67 -1.50 -14.70
CA ASP A 560 -14.24 -1.48 -14.36
C ASP A 560 -13.60 -0.11 -14.61
N MET A 561 -13.95 0.55 -15.73
CA MET A 561 -13.45 1.88 -16.07
C MET A 561 -13.95 2.98 -15.11
N THR A 562 -15.06 2.78 -14.41
CA THR A 562 -15.62 3.79 -13.49
C THR A 562 -14.63 4.13 -12.38
N ASP A 563 -13.94 3.11 -11.84
CA ASP A 563 -12.90 3.28 -10.82
C ASP A 563 -11.68 4.06 -11.34
N VAL A 564 -11.29 3.78 -12.60
CA VAL A 564 -10.19 4.46 -13.29
C VAL A 564 -10.53 5.92 -13.54
N PHE A 565 -11.77 6.18 -13.97
CA PHE A 565 -12.27 7.51 -14.28
C PHE A 565 -12.38 8.39 -13.04
N GLU A 566 -12.89 7.86 -11.92
CA GLU A 566 -12.93 8.61 -10.66
C GLU A 566 -11.53 8.97 -10.15
N ARG A 567 -10.55 8.06 -10.27
CA ARG A 567 -9.15 8.41 -9.98
C ARG A 567 -8.60 9.50 -10.89
N LEU A 568 -8.91 9.43 -12.19
CA LEU A 568 -8.50 10.44 -13.16
C LEU A 568 -9.08 11.81 -12.81
N LYS A 569 -10.37 11.88 -12.44
CA LYS A 569 -11.05 13.10 -11.99
C LYS A 569 -10.33 13.72 -10.79
N ASN A 570 -9.97 12.91 -9.80
CA ASN A 570 -9.29 13.38 -8.60
C ASN A 570 -7.85 13.87 -8.86
N GLN A 571 -7.14 13.26 -9.82
CA GLN A 571 -5.73 13.54 -10.06
C GLN A 571 -5.46 14.58 -11.17
N SER A 572 -6.39 14.78 -12.10
CA SER A 572 -6.17 15.58 -13.30
C SER A 572 -7.03 16.84 -13.30
N LYS A 573 -6.42 18.00 -13.01
CA LYS A 573 -7.09 19.31 -13.10
C LYS A 573 -7.77 19.49 -14.46
N LYS A 574 -7.05 19.19 -15.55
CA LYS A 574 -7.57 19.23 -16.93
C LYS A 574 -8.86 18.42 -17.11
N THR A 575 -8.98 17.26 -16.47
CA THR A 575 -10.20 16.44 -16.59
C THR A 575 -11.35 17.09 -15.85
N ARG A 576 -11.11 17.66 -14.67
CA ARG A 576 -12.13 18.41 -13.92
C ARG A 576 -12.61 19.62 -14.72
N ASP A 577 -11.69 20.36 -15.34
CA ASP A 577 -12.04 21.52 -16.16
C ASP A 577 -12.92 21.13 -17.36
N ILE A 578 -12.61 20.01 -18.04
CA ILE A 578 -13.44 19.49 -19.15
C ILE A 578 -14.83 19.08 -18.67
N LEU A 579 -14.92 18.37 -17.54
CA LEU A 579 -16.22 17.94 -17.00
C LEU A 579 -17.06 19.11 -16.51
N GLN A 580 -16.43 20.12 -15.92
CA GLN A 580 -17.10 21.35 -15.53
C GLN A 580 -17.66 22.06 -16.77
N GLN A 581 -16.86 22.22 -17.83
CA GLN A 581 -17.33 22.81 -19.09
C GLN A 581 -18.54 22.06 -19.66
N TRP A 582 -18.57 20.73 -19.64
CA TRP A 582 -19.73 19.96 -20.11
C TRP A 582 -20.97 20.14 -19.23
N ARG A 583 -20.81 20.35 -17.92
CA ARG A 583 -21.94 20.64 -17.03
C ARG A 583 -22.53 22.02 -17.31
N GLU A 584 -21.66 23.01 -17.56
CA GLU A 584 -22.04 24.37 -17.95
C GLU A 584 -22.77 24.36 -19.31
N GLU A 585 -22.21 23.67 -20.32
CA GLU A 585 -22.83 23.50 -21.65
C GLU A 585 -24.16 22.74 -21.62
N ALA A 586 -24.32 21.79 -20.70
CA ALA A 586 -25.58 21.06 -20.50
C ALA A 586 -26.64 21.87 -19.74
N GLY A 587 -26.32 23.08 -19.27
CA GLY A 587 -27.22 23.90 -18.48
C GLY A 587 -27.51 23.31 -17.09
N ILE A 588 -26.63 22.47 -16.55
CA ILE A 588 -26.78 21.80 -15.24
C ILE A 588 -26.33 22.73 -14.09
N ASP A 589 -26.04 24.00 -14.39
CA ASP A 589 -25.51 24.99 -13.43
C ASP A 589 -26.45 25.35 -12.26
N GLN A 590 -27.66 24.80 -12.16
CA GLN A 590 -28.51 25.00 -10.99
C GLN A 590 -28.14 24.12 -9.77
N VAL A 591 -27.17 23.21 -9.86
CA VAL A 591 -26.75 22.35 -8.73
C VAL A 591 -25.86 23.09 -7.71
N GLY A 592 -25.44 24.33 -8.00
CA GLY A 592 -24.82 25.23 -7.00
C GLY A 592 -25.68 25.45 -5.75
N ASN A 593 -27.00 25.20 -5.83
CA ASN A 593 -27.91 25.31 -4.68
C ASN A 593 -28.00 24.01 -3.84
N VAL A 594 -27.45 22.87 -4.29
CA VAL A 594 -27.52 21.59 -3.56
C VAL A 594 -26.53 21.54 -2.41
N ASN A 595 -25.37 22.20 -2.52
CA ASN A 595 -24.47 22.35 -1.38
C ASN A 595 -25.08 23.27 -0.31
N ASN A 596 -25.82 24.32 -0.71
CA ASN A 596 -26.59 25.14 0.23
C ASN A 596 -27.73 24.33 0.86
N GLN A 597 -28.49 23.54 0.09
CA GLN A 597 -29.54 22.67 0.64
C GLN A 597 -29.00 21.54 1.52
N GLN A 598 -27.86 20.92 1.21
CA GLN A 598 -27.23 19.92 2.09
C GLN A 598 -26.65 20.56 3.35
N GLN A 599 -26.12 21.78 3.27
CA GLN A 599 -25.71 22.56 4.44
C GLN A 599 -26.93 22.92 5.29
N GLU A 600 -28.05 23.30 4.65
CA GLU A 600 -29.32 23.61 5.30
C GLU A 600 -29.95 22.38 5.95
N LEU A 601 -29.87 21.21 5.30
CA LEU A 601 -30.31 19.91 5.83
C LEU A 601 -29.44 19.45 7.01
N LYS A 602 -28.11 19.64 6.94
CA LYS A 602 -27.21 19.39 8.06
C LYS A 602 -27.47 20.34 9.23
N ASN A 603 -27.80 21.60 8.94
CA ASN A 603 -28.17 22.57 9.96
C ASN A 603 -29.53 22.23 10.60
N THR A 604 -30.51 21.74 9.83
CA THR A 604 -31.80 21.28 10.38
C THR A 604 -31.66 20.00 11.19
N MET A 605 -30.85 19.02 10.77
CA MET A 605 -30.57 17.83 11.57
C MET A 605 -29.88 18.19 12.89
N LYS A 606 -28.90 19.10 12.88
CA LYS A 606 -28.29 19.62 14.12
C LYS A 606 -29.31 20.31 15.03
N LEU A 607 -30.28 21.01 14.46
CA LEU A 607 -31.35 21.67 15.22
C LEU A 607 -32.29 20.64 15.86
N ILE A 608 -32.68 19.59 15.12
CA ILE A 608 -33.55 18.51 15.62
C ILE A 608 -32.85 17.74 16.76
N ASP A 609 -31.56 17.43 16.61
CA ASP A 609 -30.79 16.76 17.66
C ASP A 609 -30.68 17.62 18.92
N SER A 610 -30.57 18.95 18.76
CA SER A 610 -30.54 19.89 19.90
C SER A 610 -31.90 20.05 20.60
N MET A 611 -33.01 19.72 19.93
CA MET A 611 -34.37 19.79 20.49
C MET A 611 -34.82 18.49 21.17
N SER A 612 -34.11 17.37 21.00
CA SER A 612 -34.49 16.08 21.62
C SER A 612 -33.95 15.88 23.04
N SER A 613 -33.21 16.83 23.60
CA SER A 613 -32.76 16.83 25.00
C SER A 613 -33.88 17.27 25.96
N VAL A 614 -35.01 16.57 25.95
CA VAL A 614 -36.04 16.71 26.99
C VAL A 614 -35.56 15.94 28.24
N PRO A 615 -35.57 16.56 29.44
CA PRO A 615 -35.15 15.90 30.66
C PRO A 615 -36.12 14.78 31.02
N SER A 616 -35.61 13.56 31.12
CA SER A 616 -36.38 12.37 31.51
C SER A 616 -36.83 12.46 32.97
N THR A 617 -38.14 12.45 33.17
CA THR A 617 -38.79 12.18 34.46
C THR A 617 -38.65 10.69 34.82
N PRO A 618 -38.58 10.34 36.12
CA PRO A 618 -38.36 8.97 36.56
C PRO A 618 -39.67 8.18 36.52
N SER A 619 -39.69 7.06 35.79
CA SER A 619 -40.81 6.12 35.77
C SER A 619 -40.64 4.98 36.76
N VAL A 620 -41.79 4.69 37.35
CA VAL A 620 -42.12 3.75 38.42
C VAL A 620 -42.01 2.28 37.97
N VAL A 621 -41.61 1.45 38.92
CA VAL A 621 -41.57 -0.02 38.91
C VAL A 621 -42.97 -0.62 38.71
N THR A 622 -43.11 -1.64 37.86
CA THR A 622 -44.06 -2.74 38.08
C THR A 622 -43.62 -4.00 37.34
N SER A 623 -43.89 -5.11 38.01
CA SER A 623 -43.55 -6.51 37.75
C SER A 623 -44.67 -7.25 37.02
N GLU A 624 -44.37 -8.51 36.68
CA GLU A 624 -45.29 -9.62 36.29
C GLU A 624 -45.64 -9.69 34.80
N ALA A 625 -45.84 -10.83 34.14
CA ALA A 625 -45.68 -12.25 34.46
C ALA A 625 -45.75 -13.05 33.13
N SER A 626 -45.44 -14.34 33.22
CA SER A 626 -45.44 -15.37 32.18
C SER A 626 -46.69 -15.43 31.28
N ASN A 627 -46.50 -15.86 30.02
CA ASN A 627 -47.17 -17.05 29.49
C ASN A 627 -46.53 -17.48 28.17
N GLY A 628 -46.21 -18.78 28.09
CA GLY A 628 -45.76 -19.44 26.88
C GLY A 628 -46.92 -19.86 25.99
N VAL A 629 -46.67 -19.91 24.69
CA VAL A 629 -47.42 -20.73 23.74
C VAL A 629 -46.44 -21.23 22.69
N ALA A 630 -46.39 -22.54 22.53
CA ALA A 630 -45.68 -23.26 21.49
C ALA A 630 -46.37 -23.06 20.13
N MET A 631 -45.59 -22.87 19.06
CA MET A 631 -46.02 -23.29 17.73
C MET A 631 -44.84 -23.87 16.95
N ASP A 632 -45.09 -25.11 16.54
CA ASP A 632 -44.33 -25.98 15.67
C ASP A 632 -44.57 -25.62 14.19
N SER A 633 -43.86 -26.28 13.27
CA SER A 633 -43.74 -26.06 11.80
C SER A 633 -42.56 -25.15 11.42
N THR A 634 -41.65 -25.46 10.49
CA THR A 634 -41.75 -26.31 9.30
C THR A 634 -40.35 -26.64 8.73
N ASN A 635 -40.21 -27.87 8.22
CA ASN A 635 -39.46 -28.31 7.03
C ASN A 635 -38.10 -27.66 6.68
N SER A 636 -37.02 -28.42 6.89
CA SER A 636 -35.77 -28.29 6.11
C SER A 636 -35.45 -29.58 5.36
N VAL A 637 -35.72 -29.55 4.06
CA VAL A 637 -35.27 -30.54 3.08
C VAL A 637 -33.76 -30.37 2.90
N THR A 638 -32.99 -31.38 3.28
CA THR A 638 -31.55 -31.49 3.02
C THR A 638 -31.34 -32.42 1.84
N LEU A 639 -30.95 -31.85 0.69
CA LEU A 639 -30.49 -32.59 -0.47
C LEU A 639 -29.61 -31.67 -1.29
N GLU A 640 -28.29 -31.75 -1.10
CA GLU A 640 -27.38 -31.43 -2.20
C GLU A 640 -26.12 -32.28 -2.13
N LYS A 641 -25.86 -32.89 -3.29
CA LYS A 641 -24.86 -33.90 -3.58
C LYS A 641 -23.48 -33.25 -3.67
N GLU A 642 -22.53 -33.86 -2.99
CA GLU A 642 -21.10 -33.68 -3.19
C GLU A 642 -20.71 -34.21 -4.58
N VAL A 643 -20.34 -33.32 -5.51
CA VAL A 643 -19.69 -33.69 -6.78
C VAL A 643 -18.20 -33.41 -6.64
N LYS A 644 -17.43 -34.48 -6.44
CA LYS A 644 -15.97 -34.49 -6.52
C LYS A 644 -15.55 -34.22 -7.97
N SER A 645 -14.80 -33.14 -8.20
CA SER A 645 -14.01 -32.94 -9.42
C SER A 645 -12.64 -33.61 -9.26
N PRO A 646 -12.14 -34.37 -10.25
CA PRO A 646 -10.85 -35.01 -10.17
C PRO A 646 -9.72 -34.02 -10.42
N GLU A 647 -8.66 -34.17 -9.62
CA GLU A 647 -7.35 -33.55 -9.80
C GLU A 647 -6.71 -34.06 -11.10
N SER A 648 -6.26 -33.14 -11.94
CA SER A 648 -5.36 -33.43 -13.06
C SER A 648 -3.95 -32.97 -12.71
N ASN A 649 -3.05 -33.96 -12.61
CA ASN A 649 -1.60 -33.78 -12.57
C ASN A 649 -1.09 -33.02 -13.80
N LEU A 650 -0.44 -31.86 -13.58
CA LEU A 650 0.84 -31.46 -14.20
C LEU A 650 1.37 -30.17 -13.57
#